data_AF-A0A316SA47-F1
#
_entry.id   AF-A0A316SA47-F1
#
_cell.length_a   1.000
_cell.length_b   1.000
_cell.length_c   1.000
_cell.angle_alpha   90.00
_cell.angle_beta   90.00
_cell.angle_gamma   90.00
#
_symmetry.space_group_name_H-M   'P 1'
#
loop_
_entity.id
_entity.type
_entity.pdbx_description
1 polymer ?
#
loop_
_entity_poly.entity_id
_entity_poly.type
_entity_poly.pdbx_seq_one_letter_code
_entity_poly.pdbx_strand_id
1 'polypeptide(L)'
;MFEEKVISIVIPVFKRIINNLMESNKWNEIFQNSTKVILLREYENGSELADKLNILFSEDNMKKVAVATKDMNGFTIIEFIKESLNRFFNDYDADEDDIRKAIELFVDEFKATLKLEYPDIYEQILLNDLGNNIEKIKDNSDSIVCAIQEMNNIEKLVLKIPFIQENWLRNNSKYNIDLDFFDYGENDIDKKIIDAINKRYSVYLKFKTKEEGLYYILRLLKDQFENIDDIYVVENNENWNKIINKCKNKILIPYFYNNNIVPIFGNKTIYILSDDDNIVNKTVIEIPNRIRNNLYEKLNKYVKNSDETNRIINKTNGVFPALKRELFTGTFNKPEWITSNNAILLPALILSSWSENKNDKKFLEELSGKTYNKYIRELQYCINSKDPFIISYIRFTSNEYRITELFTAWYHLIPYITEDYLIILRRIIKEIFNDKNNKLIGEIRQVDSGLYSVSLKKGIVKSLTLMNIYGKDFRINGHSLSSYADAYVSEILNYLNNEEKIVDYAEFFPYLFEAAPDIFITWIEKEIEKQNSAIWQLFINKENSLYGNDGYVYLINALEKALFLNNFVVRSINILEVLAAYPLKSKIINSPSHTLKNVFCAWNNEIAISIEDKIKLLELYTKKDYCNWNVLRDILPSFIGGVYDMLSKPLFLTYEIANQICDKDNINYIYKKYFALAFEFAGTDLKKWGSFFENGTFLIYGYKNIVIGKIKDILKNNNIDDEEKYEFGKIIREFIYRYRYIPNKFINSEDVNDIEKLIFDNIKYNNYLYNYLYAFENGAYHTLYPVPHKVKNDFNLNQKKREDDQLEIIKVIYNKGSNDLFKFLSMITIDDFNIGIIIFRSNSFINFKLLDFLYDNGKYEIFKGYINAIKEARGSNYIFEKLFIDIQNKSIEFRMLVLFSFNIDEVVLKFVQTLPESEQYYYWEKTPVYPDANNSVISVECVKKLLEHNNLGNLYYWIIDSEFEVDIYIEYLIKLLQNQKFISSDENIDYKILKVFEKIYKYDIVDDELLFKIIQLEEVFIEIFCYSYNNIKPQYLYNELTYNPKMSASLLKNIYKSDNDIDEDITEEKENLAKISWKVLHNVKFCPCLNNDDTVELPKLEKWCNEFLDIIKNNGQEEIGLQYLGQFLAHAPANSNYWPNREICYILDYYKNEEIDKGFILEIHNSRSVHIVDSGKSELNLANKYKIYAEKCKLEYPHTANLLNKISDYYN
;
A
#
# COMPACT_ATOMS: atom_id res chain seq x y z
N MET A 1 -43.89 81.77 6.60
CA MET A 1 -43.90 81.28 5.20
C MET A 1 -42.99 82.09 4.25
N PHE A 2 -42.08 82.95 4.74
CA PHE A 2 -41.10 83.67 3.90
C PHE A 2 -39.63 83.49 4.34
N GLU A 3 -39.34 82.77 5.44
CA GLU A 3 -37.97 82.55 5.93
C GLU A 3 -37.40 81.17 5.55
N GLU A 4 -38.23 80.11 5.44
CA GLU A 4 -37.76 78.77 5.04
C GLU A 4 -37.49 78.60 3.53
N LYS A 5 -37.96 79.52 2.68
CA LYS A 5 -37.68 79.49 1.22
C LYS A 5 -36.51 80.36 0.77
N VAL A 6 -36.00 81.25 1.62
CA VAL A 6 -34.85 82.12 1.28
C VAL A 6 -33.54 81.52 1.81
N ILE A 7 -33.58 80.84 2.96
CA ILE A 7 -32.40 80.15 3.52
C ILE A 7 -31.94 78.98 2.65
N SER A 8 -32.87 78.29 1.96
CA SER A 8 -32.55 77.20 1.01
C SER A 8 -31.92 77.67 -0.31
N ILE A 9 -31.94 78.97 -0.61
CA ILE A 9 -31.40 79.53 -1.86
C ILE A 9 -30.09 80.29 -1.59
N VAL A 10 -29.95 80.94 -0.44
CA VAL A 10 -28.77 81.78 -0.13
C VAL A 10 -27.58 80.95 0.36
N ILE A 11 -27.78 79.89 1.14
CA ILE A 11 -26.68 79.05 1.67
C ILE A 11 -25.91 78.31 0.57
N PRO A 12 -26.55 77.71 -0.46
CA PRO A 12 -25.83 77.07 -1.55
C PRO A 12 -25.06 78.07 -2.42
N VAL A 13 -25.60 79.28 -2.62
CA VAL A 13 -24.96 80.32 -3.45
C VAL A 13 -23.76 80.95 -2.73
N PHE A 14 -23.86 81.23 -1.43
CA PHE A 14 -22.71 81.68 -0.63
C PHE A 14 -21.66 80.58 -0.46
N LYS A 15 -22.06 79.30 -0.29
CA LYS A 15 -21.11 78.17 -0.32
C LYS A 15 -20.42 78.03 -1.67
N ARG A 16 -21.12 78.28 -2.78
CA ARG A 16 -20.56 78.17 -4.14
C ARG A 16 -19.64 79.33 -4.52
N ILE A 17 -19.92 80.55 -4.03
CA ILE A 17 -19.05 81.72 -4.24
C ILE A 17 -17.82 81.67 -3.33
N ILE A 18 -17.98 81.26 -2.05
CA ILE A 18 -16.86 81.06 -1.13
C ILE A 18 -16.01 79.86 -1.57
N ASN A 19 -16.60 78.77 -2.08
CA ASN A 19 -15.83 77.67 -2.68
C ASN A 19 -15.10 78.09 -3.94
N ASN A 20 -15.72 78.84 -4.87
CA ASN A 20 -15.04 79.32 -6.08
C ASN A 20 -13.89 80.30 -5.80
N LEU A 21 -13.99 81.12 -4.74
CA LEU A 21 -12.90 82.02 -4.30
C LEU A 21 -11.80 81.26 -3.54
N MET A 22 -12.16 80.29 -2.69
CA MET A 22 -11.20 79.40 -2.01
C MET A 22 -10.47 78.46 -2.98
N GLU A 23 -11.15 77.97 -4.03
CA GLU A 23 -10.55 77.16 -5.11
C GLU A 23 -9.54 77.96 -5.94
N SER A 24 -9.78 79.26 -6.16
CA SER A 24 -8.85 80.10 -6.94
C SER A 24 -7.52 80.37 -6.24
N ASN A 25 -7.54 80.53 -4.92
CA ASN A 25 -6.30 80.65 -4.14
C ASN A 25 -5.59 79.30 -4.03
N LYS A 26 -6.32 78.21 -3.78
CA LYS A 26 -5.75 76.86 -3.72
C LYS A 26 -5.12 76.41 -5.04
N TRP A 27 -5.70 76.79 -6.18
CA TRP A 27 -5.16 76.45 -7.50
C TRP A 27 -3.80 77.11 -7.76
N ASN A 28 -3.67 78.41 -7.47
CA ASN A 28 -2.38 79.10 -7.53
C ASN A 28 -1.37 78.53 -6.53
N GLU A 29 -1.84 78.11 -5.35
CA GLU A 29 -0.99 77.53 -4.30
C GLU A 29 -0.32 76.23 -4.74
N ILE A 30 -0.96 75.43 -5.59
CA ILE A 30 -0.36 74.20 -6.17
C ILE A 30 0.89 74.54 -6.98
N PHE A 31 0.80 75.49 -7.91
CA PHE A 31 1.95 75.90 -8.72
C PHE A 31 3.06 76.48 -7.84
N GLN A 32 2.71 77.30 -6.85
CA GLN A 32 3.70 77.89 -5.94
C GLN A 32 4.38 76.86 -5.04
N ASN A 33 3.65 75.84 -4.55
CA ASN A 33 4.20 74.77 -3.73
C ASN A 33 5.11 73.86 -4.54
N SER A 34 4.70 73.46 -5.75
CA SER A 34 5.53 72.65 -6.65
C SER A 34 6.82 73.39 -7.05
N THR A 35 6.74 74.70 -7.29
CA THR A 35 7.93 75.55 -7.51
C THR A 35 8.85 75.58 -6.29
N LYS A 36 8.31 75.80 -5.09
CA LYS A 36 9.13 75.86 -3.86
C LYS A 36 9.89 74.57 -3.59
N VAL A 37 9.26 73.41 -3.79
CA VAL A 37 9.90 72.10 -3.58
C VAL A 37 11.11 71.91 -4.49
N ILE A 38 11.02 72.34 -5.74
CA ILE A 38 12.10 72.21 -6.72
C ILE A 38 13.21 73.21 -6.43
N LEU A 39 12.87 74.48 -6.17
CA LEU A 39 13.86 75.50 -5.85
C LEU A 39 14.61 75.14 -4.55
N LEU A 40 13.92 74.61 -3.53
CA LEU A 40 14.57 74.11 -2.31
C LEU A 40 15.53 72.95 -2.59
N ARG A 41 15.12 71.96 -3.41
CA ARG A 41 15.99 70.84 -3.81
C ARG A 41 17.25 71.30 -4.53
N GLU A 42 17.15 72.30 -5.40
CA GLU A 42 18.30 72.78 -6.19
C GLU A 42 19.18 73.77 -5.41
N TYR A 43 18.62 74.58 -4.50
CA TYR A 43 19.40 75.45 -3.61
C TYR A 43 20.25 74.65 -2.60
N GLU A 44 19.76 73.49 -2.12
CA GLU A 44 20.54 72.59 -1.25
C GLU A 44 21.73 71.92 -1.97
N ASN A 45 21.68 71.83 -3.30
CA ASN A 45 22.73 71.24 -4.14
C ASN A 45 23.79 72.25 -4.63
N GLY A 46 23.67 73.54 -4.27
CA GLY A 46 24.71 74.56 -4.45
C GLY A 46 25.06 74.93 -5.90
N SER A 47 24.10 74.89 -6.83
CA SER A 47 24.36 75.11 -8.27
C SER A 47 23.96 76.51 -8.76
N GLU A 48 24.73 77.05 -9.73
CA GLU A 48 24.37 78.26 -10.53
C GLU A 48 23.02 78.11 -11.27
N LEU A 49 22.48 76.89 -11.34
CA LEU A 49 21.21 76.56 -11.96
C LEU A 49 20.01 77.07 -11.13
N ALA A 50 20.13 77.13 -9.80
CA ALA A 50 19.04 77.52 -8.90
C ALA A 50 18.59 78.97 -9.18
N ASP A 51 19.53 79.90 -9.40
CA ASP A 51 19.21 81.30 -9.69
C ASP A 51 18.55 81.47 -11.07
N LYS A 52 18.91 80.63 -12.05
CA LYS A 52 18.29 80.62 -13.38
C LYS A 52 16.88 80.00 -13.35
N LEU A 53 16.67 78.95 -12.56
CA LEU A 53 15.36 78.34 -12.35
C LEU A 53 14.42 79.26 -11.53
N ASN A 54 14.97 80.09 -10.64
CA ASN A 54 14.19 81.07 -9.86
C ASN A 54 13.54 82.15 -10.75
N ILE A 55 14.17 82.46 -11.89
CA ILE A 55 13.60 83.35 -12.92
C ILE A 55 12.50 82.62 -13.70
N LEU A 56 12.77 81.38 -14.15
CA LEU A 56 11.82 80.56 -14.91
C LEU A 56 10.52 80.33 -14.12
N PHE A 57 10.65 79.92 -12.87
CA PHE A 57 9.55 79.68 -11.95
C PHE A 57 9.22 80.88 -11.07
N SER A 58 9.56 82.10 -11.52
CA SER A 58 9.22 83.32 -10.78
C SER A 58 7.72 83.41 -10.49
N GLU A 59 7.38 84.06 -9.38
CA GLU A 59 6.01 84.11 -8.90
C GLU A 59 5.05 84.71 -9.95
N ASP A 60 5.52 85.65 -10.75
CA ASP A 60 4.76 86.26 -11.86
C ASP A 60 4.56 85.29 -13.04
N ASN A 61 5.58 84.52 -13.41
CA ASN A 61 5.45 83.52 -14.47
C ASN A 61 4.50 82.40 -14.04
N MET A 62 4.64 81.90 -12.81
CA MET A 62 3.77 80.84 -12.30
C MET A 62 2.33 81.31 -12.12
N LYS A 63 2.10 82.55 -11.67
CA LYS A 63 0.75 83.14 -11.65
C LYS A 63 0.14 83.26 -13.05
N LYS A 64 0.93 83.61 -14.07
CA LYS A 64 0.44 83.65 -15.46
C LYS A 64 0.01 82.27 -15.95
N VAL A 65 0.81 81.23 -15.71
CA VAL A 65 0.46 79.86 -16.10
C VAL A 65 -0.75 79.37 -15.31
N ALA A 66 -0.79 79.60 -14.00
CA ALA A 66 -1.88 79.16 -13.14
C ALA A 66 -3.22 79.83 -13.48
N VAL A 67 -3.22 81.12 -13.86
CA VAL A 67 -4.42 81.80 -14.35
C VAL A 67 -4.86 81.24 -15.70
N ALA A 68 -3.93 81.01 -16.63
CA ALA A 68 -4.25 80.49 -17.95
C ALA A 68 -4.76 79.04 -17.93
N THR A 69 -4.38 78.27 -16.90
CA THR A 69 -4.73 76.85 -16.77
C THR A 69 -5.90 76.57 -15.85
N LYS A 70 -6.41 77.57 -15.12
CA LYS A 70 -7.46 77.42 -14.11
C LYS A 70 -8.75 76.75 -14.60
N ASP A 71 -9.16 77.07 -15.82
CA ASP A 71 -10.39 76.53 -16.42
C ASP A 71 -10.10 75.44 -17.46
N MET A 72 -8.84 74.97 -17.55
CA MET A 72 -8.45 73.90 -18.47
C MET A 72 -8.80 72.53 -17.89
N ASN A 73 -9.26 71.63 -18.74
CA ASN A 73 -9.49 70.24 -18.35
C ASN A 73 -8.15 69.48 -18.24
N GLY A 74 -8.15 68.36 -17.51
CA GLY A 74 -6.94 67.59 -17.25
C GLY A 74 -6.28 66.99 -18.50
N PHE A 75 -6.97 66.94 -19.64
CA PHE A 75 -6.42 66.33 -20.85
C PHE A 75 -5.36 67.19 -21.54
N THR A 76 -5.48 68.52 -21.51
CA THR A 76 -4.53 69.40 -22.25
C THR A 76 -3.62 70.21 -21.33
N ILE A 77 -3.87 70.16 -20.03
CA ILE A 77 -3.27 71.10 -19.07
C ILE A 77 -1.75 70.90 -18.92
N ILE A 78 -1.27 69.65 -18.93
CA ILE A 78 0.16 69.35 -18.76
C ILE A 78 0.98 69.80 -19.97
N GLU A 79 0.50 69.55 -21.19
CA GLU A 79 1.18 70.02 -22.41
C GLU A 79 1.23 71.54 -22.46
N PHE A 80 0.12 72.21 -22.11
CA PHE A 80 0.08 73.68 -22.06
C PHE A 80 1.05 74.25 -21.01
N ILE A 81 1.17 73.61 -19.84
CA ILE A 81 2.16 74.01 -18.81
C ILE A 81 3.58 73.85 -19.36
N LYS A 82 3.92 72.69 -19.94
CA LYS A 82 5.26 72.44 -20.53
C LYS A 82 5.60 73.45 -21.62
N GLU A 83 4.66 73.73 -22.53
CA GLU A 83 4.86 74.73 -23.60
C GLU A 83 5.02 76.14 -23.04
N SER A 84 4.21 76.52 -22.05
CA SER A 84 4.25 77.86 -21.45
C SER A 84 5.58 78.10 -20.73
N LEU A 85 6.06 77.10 -19.98
CA LEU A 85 7.36 77.16 -19.30
C LEU A 85 8.52 77.18 -20.29
N ASN A 86 8.49 76.34 -21.34
CA ASN A 86 9.50 76.38 -22.40
C ASN A 86 9.52 77.73 -23.14
N ARG A 87 8.38 78.41 -23.31
CA ARG A 87 8.34 79.74 -23.93
C ARG A 87 8.95 80.83 -23.04
N PHE A 88 8.73 80.78 -21.73
CA PHE A 88 9.41 81.71 -20.81
C PHE A 88 10.93 81.52 -20.79
N PHE A 89 11.39 80.34 -21.20
CA PHE A 89 12.80 80.01 -21.24
C PHE A 89 13.54 80.57 -22.46
N ASN A 90 12.90 80.72 -23.63
CA ASN A 90 13.52 81.21 -24.86
C ASN A 90 14.18 82.62 -24.75
N ASP A 91 13.98 83.32 -23.63
CA ASP A 91 14.56 84.64 -23.33
C ASP A 91 15.81 84.59 -22.40
N TYR A 92 16.31 83.40 -21.98
CA TYR A 92 17.42 83.25 -21.02
C TYR A 92 18.46 82.17 -21.40
N ASP A 93 19.74 82.39 -21.08
CA ASP A 93 20.88 81.59 -21.55
C ASP A 93 21.25 80.45 -20.55
N ALA A 94 20.65 79.27 -20.72
CA ALA A 94 20.91 78.05 -19.92
C ALA A 94 20.83 76.75 -20.76
N ASP A 95 21.40 75.65 -20.27
CA ASP A 95 21.50 74.36 -20.99
C ASP A 95 20.13 73.68 -21.16
N GLU A 96 19.73 73.42 -22.41
CA GLU A 96 18.43 72.84 -22.80
C GLU A 96 18.09 71.55 -22.06
N ASP A 97 19.08 70.71 -21.72
CA ASP A 97 18.82 69.41 -21.12
C ASP A 97 18.50 69.54 -19.61
N ASP A 98 19.08 70.53 -18.94
CA ASP A 98 18.79 70.83 -17.54
C ASP A 98 17.40 71.44 -17.36
N ILE A 99 16.94 72.26 -18.32
CA ILE A 99 15.60 72.86 -18.30
C ILE A 99 14.53 71.82 -18.58
N ARG A 100 14.79 70.91 -19.53
CA ARG A 100 13.84 69.82 -19.81
C ARG A 100 13.64 68.96 -18.57
N LYS A 101 14.72 68.62 -17.86
CA LYS A 101 14.66 67.90 -16.58
C LYS A 101 13.94 68.70 -15.49
N ALA A 102 14.21 70.00 -15.37
CA ALA A 102 13.55 70.85 -14.38
C ALA A 102 12.03 70.99 -14.64
N ILE A 103 11.61 71.11 -15.91
CA ILE A 103 10.19 71.16 -16.28
C ILE A 103 9.51 69.80 -16.06
N GLU A 104 10.19 68.67 -16.32
CA GLU A 104 9.65 67.35 -16.03
C GLU A 104 9.49 67.12 -14.52
N LEU A 105 10.49 67.47 -13.72
CA LEU A 105 10.40 67.44 -12.26
C LEU A 105 9.27 68.34 -11.75
N PHE A 106 9.07 69.51 -12.37
CA PHE A 106 7.95 70.39 -12.03
C PHE A 106 6.60 69.78 -12.35
N VAL A 107 6.47 69.14 -13.51
CA VAL A 107 5.23 68.47 -13.90
C VAL A 107 4.93 67.28 -12.98
N ASP A 108 5.94 66.52 -12.56
CA ASP A 108 5.76 65.38 -11.66
C ASP A 108 5.33 65.83 -10.26
N GLU A 109 5.97 66.86 -9.72
CA GLU A 109 5.60 67.43 -8.42
C GLU A 109 4.23 68.12 -8.48
N PHE A 110 3.93 68.80 -9.60
CA PHE A 110 2.61 69.38 -9.88
C PHE A 110 1.54 68.28 -9.90
N LYS A 111 1.76 67.17 -10.60
CA LYS A 111 0.87 66.00 -10.63
C LYS A 111 0.67 65.38 -9.25
N ALA A 112 1.74 65.24 -8.45
CA ALA A 112 1.66 64.69 -7.10
C ALA A 112 0.82 65.57 -6.16
N THR A 113 1.00 66.89 -6.24
CA THR A 113 0.24 67.86 -5.45
C THR A 113 -1.21 67.94 -5.91
N LEU A 114 -1.43 67.89 -7.23
CA LEU A 114 -2.76 67.90 -7.86
C LEU A 114 -3.58 66.66 -7.50
N LYS A 115 -2.96 65.48 -7.38
CA LYS A 115 -3.63 64.24 -6.97
C LYS A 115 -4.32 64.35 -5.61
N LEU A 116 -3.75 65.12 -4.68
CA LEU A 116 -4.27 65.28 -3.33
C LEU A 116 -5.40 66.31 -3.27
N GLU A 117 -5.26 67.44 -3.98
CA GLU A 117 -6.19 68.57 -3.87
C GLU A 117 -7.28 68.59 -4.96
N TYR A 118 -7.02 68.05 -6.16
CA TYR A 118 -7.95 68.01 -7.31
C TYR A 118 -7.91 66.65 -8.03
N PRO A 119 -8.36 65.56 -7.37
CA PRO A 119 -8.24 64.19 -7.86
C PRO A 119 -8.97 63.94 -9.18
N ASP A 120 -10.09 64.63 -9.45
CA ASP A 120 -10.85 64.46 -10.69
C ASP A 120 -10.08 65.01 -11.92
N ILE A 121 -9.35 66.13 -11.74
CA ILE A 121 -8.49 66.70 -12.80
C ILE A 121 -7.25 65.83 -12.97
N TYR A 122 -6.70 65.30 -11.87
CA TYR A 122 -5.61 64.34 -11.91
C TYR A 122 -6.00 63.04 -12.63
N GLU A 123 -7.21 62.52 -12.40
CA GLU A 123 -7.73 61.34 -13.09
C GLU A 123 -7.88 61.60 -14.60
N GLN A 124 -8.28 62.80 -15.01
CA GLN A 124 -8.30 63.21 -16.43
C GLN A 124 -6.89 63.32 -17.04
N ILE A 125 -5.91 63.85 -16.30
CA ILE A 125 -4.49 63.83 -16.73
C ILE A 125 -4.00 62.39 -16.87
N LEU A 126 -4.36 61.51 -15.95
CA LEU A 126 -3.96 60.11 -15.96
C LEU A 126 -4.64 59.37 -17.12
N LEU A 127 -5.90 59.70 -17.43
CA LEU A 127 -6.62 59.23 -18.61
C LEU A 127 -6.02 59.78 -19.90
N ASN A 128 -5.46 61.00 -19.90
CA ASN A 128 -4.75 61.55 -21.05
C ASN A 128 -3.34 61.00 -21.22
N ASP A 129 -2.61 60.74 -20.13
CA ASP A 129 -1.33 60.04 -20.17
C ASP A 129 -1.55 58.58 -20.60
N LEU A 130 -2.64 57.95 -20.14
CA LEU A 130 -3.14 56.68 -20.68
C LEU A 130 -3.57 56.86 -22.15
N GLY A 131 -4.15 58.00 -22.53
CA GLY A 131 -4.60 58.40 -23.86
C GLY A 131 -3.47 58.62 -24.88
N ASN A 132 -2.37 59.24 -24.47
CA ASN A 132 -1.14 59.45 -25.22
C ASN A 132 -0.28 58.19 -25.21
N ASN A 133 -0.33 57.41 -24.12
CA ASN A 133 0.05 55.99 -24.19
C ASN A 133 -0.90 55.22 -25.11
N ILE A 134 -2.15 55.65 -25.30
CA ILE A 134 -3.10 55.08 -26.25
C ILE A 134 -2.76 55.45 -27.70
N GLU A 135 -2.09 56.59 -27.96
CA GLU A 135 -1.49 56.89 -29.26
C GLU A 135 -0.16 56.13 -29.47
N LYS A 136 0.62 55.85 -28.42
CA LYS A 136 1.61 54.75 -28.47
C LYS A 136 0.95 53.36 -28.56
N ILE A 137 -0.33 53.23 -28.18
CA ILE A 137 -1.17 52.06 -28.46
C ILE A 137 -1.91 52.19 -29.78
N LYS A 138 -1.74 53.24 -30.60
CA LYS A 138 -2.12 53.16 -32.01
C LYS A 138 -1.15 52.24 -32.75
N ASP A 139 0.11 52.18 -32.33
CA ASP A 139 1.03 51.09 -32.70
C ASP A 139 0.68 49.76 -32.00
N ASN A 140 -0.02 49.78 -30.85
CA ASN A 140 -0.65 48.59 -30.26
C ASN A 140 -2.12 48.39 -30.70
N SER A 141 -2.64 49.08 -31.71
CA SER A 141 -3.98 48.78 -32.23
C SER A 141 -3.91 47.46 -32.99
N ASP A 142 -2.77 47.19 -33.62
CA ASP A 142 -2.39 45.86 -34.11
C ASP A 142 -2.18 44.85 -32.97
N SER A 143 -1.72 45.26 -31.78
CA SER A 143 -1.53 44.37 -30.61
C SER A 143 -2.84 44.05 -29.87
N ILE A 144 -3.79 44.96 -29.77
CA ILE A 144 -5.13 44.70 -29.20
C ILE A 144 -6.00 43.99 -30.22
N VAL A 145 -5.87 44.28 -31.52
CA VAL A 145 -6.43 43.43 -32.57
C VAL A 145 -5.76 42.07 -32.54
N CYS A 146 -4.45 41.96 -32.31
CA CYS A 146 -3.77 40.67 -32.09
C CYS A 146 -4.19 40.00 -30.79
N ALA A 147 -4.50 40.70 -29.70
CA ALA A 147 -4.91 40.12 -28.42
C ALA A 147 -6.38 39.69 -28.44
N ILE A 148 -7.25 40.44 -29.11
CA ILE A 148 -8.64 40.06 -29.40
C ILE A 148 -8.68 38.98 -30.49
N GLN A 149 -7.78 39.02 -31.48
CA GLN A 149 -7.57 37.90 -32.41
C GLN A 149 -6.94 36.72 -31.70
N GLU A 150 -6.06 36.88 -30.71
CA GLU A 150 -5.44 35.79 -29.94
C GLU A 150 -6.45 35.18 -28.98
N MET A 151 -7.31 35.97 -28.32
CA MET A 151 -8.44 35.46 -27.54
C MET A 151 -9.48 34.78 -28.45
N ASN A 152 -9.86 35.39 -29.59
CA ASN A 152 -10.70 34.71 -30.60
C ASN A 152 -10.01 33.49 -31.22
N ASN A 153 -8.68 33.46 -31.29
CA ASN A 153 -7.92 32.32 -31.79
C ASN A 153 -7.89 31.22 -30.73
N ILE A 154 -7.71 31.52 -29.44
CA ILE A 154 -7.80 30.52 -28.36
C ILE A 154 -9.21 29.93 -28.30
N GLU A 155 -10.26 30.75 -28.41
CA GLU A 155 -11.66 30.26 -28.46
C GLU A 155 -11.95 29.39 -29.70
N LYS A 156 -11.18 29.52 -30.78
CA LYS A 156 -11.22 28.59 -31.92
C LYS A 156 -10.40 27.32 -31.71
N LEU A 157 -9.52 27.28 -30.71
CA LEU A 157 -8.61 26.16 -30.42
C LEU A 157 -9.15 25.23 -29.32
N VAL A 158 -10.19 25.64 -28.59
CA VAL A 158 -10.75 24.92 -27.43
C VAL A 158 -12.28 24.84 -27.50
N LEU A 159 -12.87 23.78 -26.96
CA LEU A 159 -14.31 23.64 -26.77
C LEU A 159 -14.71 24.03 -25.34
N LYS A 160 -15.71 24.90 -25.20
CA LYS A 160 -16.30 25.27 -23.90
C LYS A 160 -17.49 24.37 -23.55
N ILE A 161 -17.75 24.18 -22.26
CA ILE A 161 -18.86 23.33 -21.76
C ILE A 161 -20.24 23.74 -22.28
N PRO A 162 -20.65 25.03 -22.27
CA PRO A 162 -22.01 25.41 -22.69
C PRO A 162 -22.28 25.01 -24.15
N PHE A 163 -21.25 25.06 -25.00
CA PHE A 163 -21.34 24.61 -26.38
C PHE A 163 -21.56 23.08 -26.50
N ILE A 164 -20.81 22.29 -25.73
CA ILE A 164 -20.96 20.82 -25.70
C ILE A 164 -22.34 20.42 -25.15
N GLN A 165 -22.81 21.13 -24.11
CA GLN A 165 -24.06 20.85 -23.40
C GLN A 165 -25.32 21.31 -24.17
N GLU A 166 -25.38 22.55 -24.67
CA GLU A 166 -26.59 23.12 -25.30
C GLU A 166 -26.70 22.78 -26.79
N ASN A 167 -25.59 22.68 -27.53
CA ASN A 167 -25.63 22.52 -28.98
C ASN A 167 -25.37 21.12 -29.50
N TRP A 168 -24.57 20.28 -28.83
CA TRP A 168 -24.21 18.97 -29.38
C TRP A 168 -25.03 17.82 -28.80
N LEU A 169 -25.01 17.60 -27.47
CA LEU A 169 -25.68 16.45 -26.83
C LEU A 169 -27.21 16.45 -27.05
N ARG A 170 -27.86 17.60 -26.81
CA ARG A 170 -29.31 17.75 -26.93
C ARG A 170 -29.79 17.68 -28.38
N ASN A 171 -29.09 18.33 -29.31
CA ASN A 171 -29.53 18.40 -30.72
C ASN A 171 -29.22 17.13 -31.52
N ASN A 172 -28.25 16.32 -31.07
CA ASN A 172 -27.87 15.07 -31.75
C ASN A 172 -28.37 13.84 -31.00
N SER A 173 -29.31 13.95 -30.07
CA SER A 173 -29.89 12.80 -29.37
C SER A 173 -31.35 12.54 -29.69
N LYS A 174 -31.71 11.26 -29.87
CA LYS A 174 -33.11 10.83 -30.09
C LYS A 174 -34.02 11.25 -28.94
N TYR A 175 -33.46 11.33 -27.73
CA TYR A 175 -34.18 11.56 -26.48
C TYR A 175 -33.80 12.87 -25.77
N ASN A 176 -33.16 13.83 -26.45
CA ASN A 176 -32.73 15.11 -25.87
C ASN A 176 -31.89 14.94 -24.58
N ILE A 177 -30.95 13.99 -24.63
CA ILE A 177 -30.01 13.69 -23.56
C ILE A 177 -29.09 14.88 -23.31
N ASP A 178 -28.79 15.15 -22.04
CA ASP A 178 -27.83 16.16 -21.59
C ASP A 178 -26.80 15.56 -20.62
N LEU A 179 -25.90 16.40 -20.08
CA LEU A 179 -24.84 15.96 -19.19
C LEU A 179 -25.34 15.20 -17.95
N ASP A 180 -26.55 15.48 -17.47
CA ASP A 180 -27.14 14.80 -16.30
C ASP A 180 -27.34 13.29 -16.55
N PHE A 181 -27.42 12.86 -17.82
CA PHE A 181 -27.45 11.44 -18.15
C PHE A 181 -26.18 10.72 -17.73
N PHE A 182 -25.04 11.41 -17.61
CA PHE A 182 -23.74 10.83 -17.24
C PHE A 182 -23.49 10.79 -15.73
N ASP A 183 -24.52 11.01 -14.90
CA ASP A 183 -24.41 10.83 -13.46
C ASP A 183 -24.45 9.33 -13.06
N TYR A 184 -23.37 8.81 -12.48
CA TYR A 184 -23.25 7.39 -12.11
C TYR A 184 -23.90 7.07 -10.74
N GLY A 185 -24.33 8.09 -9.99
CA GLY A 185 -24.94 7.90 -8.66
C GLY A 185 -23.95 7.55 -7.54
N GLU A 186 -22.64 7.72 -7.77
CA GLU A 186 -21.58 7.39 -6.82
C GLU A 186 -21.05 8.63 -6.10
N ASN A 187 -21.81 9.12 -5.11
CA ASN A 187 -21.51 10.36 -4.39
C ASN A 187 -20.10 10.40 -3.74
N ASP A 188 -19.55 9.26 -3.36
CA ASP A 188 -18.22 9.18 -2.74
C ASP A 188 -17.08 9.29 -3.76
N ILE A 189 -17.27 8.77 -4.99
CA ILE A 189 -16.30 8.94 -6.08
C ILE A 189 -16.34 10.37 -6.59
N ASP A 190 -17.53 10.95 -6.74
CA ASP A 190 -17.70 12.35 -7.13
C ASP A 190 -16.94 13.29 -6.18
N LYS A 191 -17.07 13.09 -4.87
CA LYS A 191 -16.30 13.81 -3.85
C LYS A 191 -14.80 13.61 -4.00
N LYS A 192 -14.35 12.37 -4.23
CA LYS A 192 -12.92 12.05 -4.41
C LYS A 192 -12.33 12.77 -5.62
N ILE A 193 -13.06 12.84 -6.74
CA ILE A 193 -12.65 13.57 -7.95
C ILE A 193 -12.57 15.07 -7.67
N ILE A 194 -13.61 15.65 -7.06
CA ILE A 194 -13.66 17.08 -6.75
C ILE A 194 -12.52 17.47 -5.79
N ASP A 195 -12.28 16.68 -4.76
CA ASP A 195 -11.16 16.88 -3.84
C ASP A 195 -9.81 16.85 -4.56
N ALA A 196 -9.63 15.92 -5.51
CA ALA A 196 -8.42 15.85 -6.31
C ALA A 196 -8.26 17.10 -7.22
N ILE A 197 -9.34 17.54 -7.87
CA ILE A 197 -9.37 18.77 -8.69
C ILE A 197 -9.07 20.01 -7.85
N ASN A 198 -9.50 20.04 -6.59
CA ASN A 198 -9.25 21.16 -5.69
C ASN A 198 -7.80 21.19 -5.16
N LYS A 199 -7.22 20.03 -4.87
CA LYS A 199 -5.90 19.91 -4.23
C LYS A 199 -4.72 19.85 -5.21
N ARG A 200 -4.94 19.42 -6.46
CA ARG A 200 -3.86 19.11 -7.42
C ARG A 200 -4.00 19.91 -8.72
N TYR A 201 -2.86 20.29 -9.31
CA TYR A 201 -2.81 20.94 -10.63
C TYR A 201 -2.97 19.97 -11.80
N SER A 202 -2.76 18.67 -11.57
CA SER A 202 -2.95 17.61 -12.55
C SER A 202 -3.72 16.46 -11.92
N VAL A 203 -4.83 16.07 -12.55
CA VAL A 203 -5.70 14.98 -12.08
C VAL A 203 -5.78 13.92 -13.16
N TYR A 204 -5.60 12.66 -12.80
CA TYR A 204 -5.61 11.53 -13.72
C TYR A 204 -6.80 10.62 -13.39
N LEU A 205 -7.75 10.54 -14.31
CA LEU A 205 -9.02 9.85 -14.11
C LEU A 205 -9.14 8.77 -15.17
N LYS A 206 -9.36 7.51 -14.75
CA LYS A 206 -9.36 6.36 -15.63
C LYS A 206 -10.77 5.83 -15.82
N PHE A 207 -11.18 5.76 -17.07
CA PHE A 207 -12.50 5.32 -17.51
C PHE A 207 -12.37 4.21 -18.56
N LYS A 208 -13.45 3.45 -18.75
CA LYS A 208 -13.52 2.43 -19.80
C LYS A 208 -13.38 3.00 -21.21
N THR A 209 -13.90 4.21 -21.44
CA THR A 209 -13.71 4.97 -22.69
C THR A 209 -13.41 6.43 -22.37
N LYS A 210 -12.54 7.07 -23.15
CA LYS A 210 -12.20 8.48 -22.91
C LYS A 210 -13.38 9.40 -23.17
N GLU A 211 -14.24 9.04 -24.13
CA GLU A 211 -15.41 9.83 -24.49
C GLU A 211 -16.45 9.87 -23.36
N GLU A 212 -16.78 8.72 -22.77
CA GLU A 212 -17.72 8.68 -21.64
C GLU A 212 -17.13 9.41 -20.42
N GLY A 213 -15.83 9.24 -20.19
CA GLY A 213 -15.12 9.96 -19.14
C GLY A 213 -15.15 11.48 -19.32
N LEU A 214 -15.05 11.97 -20.56
CA LEU A 214 -15.18 13.40 -20.83
C LEU A 214 -16.55 13.91 -20.36
N TYR A 215 -17.64 13.30 -20.82
CA TYR A 215 -18.98 13.77 -20.43
C TYR A 215 -19.25 13.65 -18.93
N TYR A 216 -18.72 12.61 -18.27
CA TYR A 216 -18.78 12.47 -16.82
C TYR A 216 -18.13 13.65 -16.09
N ILE A 217 -16.92 14.03 -16.50
CA ILE A 217 -16.18 15.14 -15.89
C ILE A 217 -16.84 16.47 -16.18
N LEU A 218 -17.31 16.69 -17.40
CA LEU A 218 -18.04 17.91 -17.72
C LEU A 218 -19.31 18.07 -16.87
N ARG A 219 -20.03 16.97 -16.61
CA ARG A 219 -21.17 16.96 -15.66
C ARG A 219 -20.73 17.37 -14.26
N LEU A 220 -19.64 16.79 -13.73
CA LEU A 220 -19.18 17.10 -12.38
C LEU A 220 -18.74 18.56 -12.23
N LEU A 221 -18.01 19.07 -13.22
CA LEU A 221 -17.52 20.44 -13.18
C LEU A 221 -18.65 21.47 -13.28
N LYS A 222 -19.67 21.17 -14.08
CA LYS A 222 -20.87 22.01 -14.22
C LYS A 222 -21.58 22.24 -12.87
N ASP A 223 -21.65 21.22 -12.03
CA ASP A 223 -22.38 21.28 -10.76
C ASP A 223 -21.57 21.96 -9.64
N GLN A 224 -20.26 22.19 -9.82
CA GLN A 224 -19.33 22.61 -8.76
C GLN A 224 -18.69 23.98 -8.95
N PHE A 225 -18.60 24.50 -10.18
CA PHE A 225 -17.94 25.78 -10.47
C PHE A 225 -18.93 26.84 -10.97
N GLU A 226 -18.95 28.01 -10.33
CA GLU A 226 -19.87 29.12 -10.67
C GLU A 226 -19.58 29.72 -12.07
N ASN A 227 -18.34 29.63 -12.57
CA ASN A 227 -17.94 30.16 -13.88
C ASN A 227 -17.53 29.06 -14.86
N ILE A 228 -18.50 28.59 -15.64
CA ILE A 228 -18.33 27.49 -16.61
C ILE A 228 -17.40 27.88 -17.79
N ASP A 229 -17.23 29.19 -18.05
CA ASP A 229 -16.33 29.72 -19.09
C ASP A 229 -14.83 29.56 -18.79
N ASP A 230 -14.50 28.98 -17.64
CA ASP A 230 -13.12 28.68 -17.24
C ASP A 230 -12.67 27.27 -17.63
N ILE A 231 -13.53 26.46 -18.27
CA ILE A 231 -13.24 25.05 -18.60
C ILE A 231 -13.08 24.87 -20.12
N TYR A 232 -11.87 24.46 -20.52
CA TYR A 232 -11.47 24.29 -21.91
C TYR A 232 -11.13 22.83 -22.22
N VAL A 233 -11.88 22.23 -23.13
CA VAL A 233 -11.55 20.93 -23.72
C VAL A 233 -10.72 21.16 -24.98
N VAL A 234 -9.56 20.53 -25.07
CA VAL A 234 -8.62 20.74 -26.18
C VAL A 234 -8.52 19.45 -27.00
N GLU A 235 -8.93 19.48 -28.26
CA GLU A 235 -9.17 18.26 -29.05
C GLU A 235 -7.91 17.69 -29.73
N ASN A 236 -6.79 18.40 -29.74
CA ASN A 236 -5.56 17.90 -30.37
C ASN A 236 -4.28 18.55 -29.80
N ASN A 237 -3.16 17.85 -30.00
CA ASN A 237 -1.84 18.25 -29.51
C ASN A 237 -1.35 19.57 -30.14
N GLU A 238 -1.75 19.88 -31.38
CA GLU A 238 -1.37 21.12 -32.05
C GLU A 238 -2.03 22.33 -31.37
N ASN A 239 -3.33 22.23 -31.05
CA ASN A 239 -4.06 23.23 -30.30
C ASN A 239 -3.53 23.34 -28.87
N TRP A 240 -3.23 22.21 -28.21
CA TRP A 240 -2.60 22.18 -26.89
C TRP A 240 -1.29 22.97 -26.87
N ASN A 241 -0.43 22.76 -27.85
CA ASN A 241 0.83 23.49 -27.96
C ASN A 241 0.62 24.98 -28.27
N LYS A 242 -0.38 25.33 -29.08
CA LYS A 242 -0.70 26.74 -29.41
C LYS A 242 -1.24 27.53 -28.22
N ILE A 243 -1.86 26.88 -27.23
CA ILE A 243 -2.37 27.54 -26.02
C ILE A 243 -1.33 27.62 -24.89
N ILE A 244 -0.15 27.01 -25.04
CA ILE A 244 0.97 27.13 -24.09
C ILE A 244 1.34 28.61 -23.94
N ASN A 245 1.40 29.08 -22.69
CA ASN A 245 1.65 30.48 -22.31
C ASN A 245 0.57 31.50 -22.76
N LYS A 246 -0.52 31.06 -23.39
CA LYS A 246 -1.62 31.94 -23.84
C LYS A 246 -2.89 31.85 -22.98
N CYS A 247 -2.98 30.88 -22.07
CA CYS A 247 -4.09 30.73 -21.11
C CYS A 247 -3.56 30.59 -19.67
N LYS A 248 -4.23 31.23 -18.70
CA LYS A 248 -3.93 31.15 -17.25
C LYS A 248 -5.22 31.05 -16.44
N ASN A 249 -5.16 30.37 -15.30
CA ASN A 249 -6.26 30.15 -14.35
C ASN A 249 -7.47 29.42 -14.94
N LYS A 250 -7.27 28.55 -15.94
CA LYS A 250 -8.32 27.72 -16.56
C LYS A 250 -8.24 26.25 -16.11
N ILE A 251 -9.31 25.50 -16.31
CA ILE A 251 -9.35 24.04 -16.22
C ILE A 251 -9.24 23.49 -17.65
N LEU A 252 -8.16 22.78 -17.95
CA LEU A 252 -7.86 22.24 -19.26
C LEU A 252 -8.10 20.72 -19.26
N ILE A 253 -8.80 20.23 -20.28
CA ILE A 253 -9.05 18.80 -20.48
C ILE A 253 -8.48 18.41 -21.86
N PRO A 254 -7.30 17.79 -21.93
CA PRO A 254 -6.78 17.29 -23.19
C PRO A 254 -7.60 16.08 -23.66
N TYR A 255 -8.33 16.25 -24.75
CA TYR A 255 -9.10 15.21 -25.43
C TYR A 255 -8.39 14.75 -26.71
N PHE A 256 -7.17 14.21 -26.54
CA PHE A 256 -6.35 13.62 -27.60
C PHE A 256 -5.34 12.63 -27.02
N TYR A 257 -4.69 11.84 -27.89
CA TYR A 257 -3.68 10.86 -27.49
C TYR A 257 -2.26 11.39 -27.75
N ASN A 258 -1.41 11.40 -26.71
CA ASN A 258 0.02 11.68 -26.82
C ASN A 258 0.74 11.03 -25.62
N ASN A 259 1.92 10.44 -25.85
CA ASN A 259 2.69 9.69 -24.85
C ASN A 259 3.12 10.54 -23.65
N ASN A 260 3.27 11.85 -23.83
CA ASN A 260 3.58 12.81 -22.76
C ASN A 260 2.89 14.15 -23.02
N ILE A 261 1.68 14.32 -22.48
CA ILE A 261 1.01 15.63 -22.47
C ILE A 261 1.55 16.41 -21.27
N VAL A 262 2.37 17.43 -21.54
CA VAL A 262 2.93 18.28 -20.49
C VAL A 262 1.83 19.23 -20.00
N PRO A 263 1.59 19.33 -18.68
CA PRO A 263 0.60 20.26 -18.13
C PRO A 263 1.00 21.70 -18.42
N ILE A 264 0.03 22.54 -18.81
CA ILE A 264 0.28 23.95 -19.09
C ILE A 264 0.29 24.72 -17.76
N PHE A 265 1.47 25.23 -17.40
CA PHE A 265 1.70 25.89 -16.12
C PHE A 265 0.75 27.08 -15.88
N GLY A 266 0.25 27.22 -14.66
CA GLY A 266 -0.76 28.23 -14.30
C GLY A 266 -2.21 27.85 -14.61
N ASN A 267 -2.47 26.63 -15.08
CA ASN A 267 -3.81 26.06 -15.28
C ASN A 267 -3.93 24.71 -14.54
N LYS A 268 -5.17 24.29 -14.25
CA LYS A 268 -5.45 22.91 -13.78
C LYS A 268 -5.66 22.02 -14.99
N THR A 269 -5.08 20.82 -15.01
CA THR A 269 -5.25 19.86 -16.12
C THR A 269 -5.91 18.58 -15.63
N ILE A 270 -6.96 18.13 -16.31
CA ILE A 270 -7.64 16.87 -16.01
C ILE A 270 -7.41 15.90 -17.18
N TYR A 271 -6.59 14.88 -16.94
CA TYR A 271 -6.29 13.83 -17.89
C TYR A 271 -7.33 12.71 -17.79
N ILE A 272 -7.94 12.39 -18.92
CA ILE A 272 -8.87 11.27 -19.05
C ILE A 272 -8.10 10.10 -19.69
N LEU A 273 -7.96 9.03 -18.92
CA LEU A 273 -7.25 7.82 -19.25
C LEU A 273 -8.25 6.71 -19.62
N SER A 274 -7.82 5.81 -20.49
CA SER A 274 -8.52 4.57 -20.81
C SER A 274 -8.04 3.40 -19.93
N ASP A 275 -8.80 2.30 -19.85
CA ASP A 275 -8.49 1.13 -19.00
C ASP A 275 -7.08 0.54 -19.21
N ASP A 276 -6.55 0.70 -20.41
CA ASP A 276 -5.24 0.19 -20.79
C ASP A 276 -4.11 1.22 -20.58
N ASP A 277 -4.38 2.50 -20.31
CA ASP A 277 -3.34 3.50 -20.09
C ASP A 277 -2.57 3.23 -18.76
N ASN A 278 -1.37 2.66 -18.88
CA ASN A 278 -0.46 2.44 -17.74
C ASN A 278 0.44 3.66 -17.58
N ILE A 279 0.08 4.53 -16.64
CA ILE A 279 0.91 5.66 -16.25
C ILE A 279 1.66 5.29 -14.97
N VAL A 280 2.95 5.02 -15.11
CA VAL A 280 3.85 4.75 -14.00
C VAL A 280 4.06 6.05 -13.20
N ASN A 281 4.05 5.95 -11.86
CA ASN A 281 4.30 7.08 -10.94
C ASN A 281 3.24 8.21 -10.95
N LYS A 282 1.97 7.92 -11.27
CA LYS A 282 0.85 8.87 -11.09
C LYS A 282 -0.28 8.24 -10.29
N THR A 283 -0.89 9.00 -9.39
CA THR A 283 -2.10 8.59 -8.66
C THR A 283 -3.31 8.69 -9.58
N VAL A 284 -3.81 7.54 -10.02
CA VAL A 284 -4.96 7.41 -10.93
C VAL A 284 -6.22 7.09 -10.12
N ILE A 285 -7.30 7.81 -10.38
CA ILE A 285 -8.62 7.50 -9.82
C ILE A 285 -9.37 6.65 -10.86
N GLU A 286 -9.55 5.36 -10.58
CA GLU A 286 -10.32 4.45 -11.43
C GLU A 286 -11.82 4.66 -11.20
N ILE A 287 -12.56 4.84 -12.30
CA ILE A 287 -14.00 5.05 -12.30
C ILE A 287 -14.69 3.74 -12.71
N PRO A 288 -15.58 3.19 -11.87
CA PRO A 288 -16.25 1.94 -12.16
C PRO A 288 -17.24 2.07 -13.32
N ASN A 289 -17.60 0.94 -13.91
CA ASN A 289 -18.65 0.88 -14.94
C ASN A 289 -20.00 1.27 -14.36
N ARG A 290 -20.86 1.86 -15.21
CA ARG A 290 -22.23 2.18 -14.82
C ARG A 290 -22.99 0.92 -14.43
N ILE A 291 -23.54 0.91 -13.22
CA ILE A 291 -24.45 -0.14 -12.78
C ILE A 291 -25.70 -0.08 -13.65
N ARG A 292 -26.18 -1.24 -14.11
CA ARG A 292 -27.36 -1.34 -14.98
C ARG A 292 -28.57 -0.58 -14.44
N ASN A 293 -28.84 -0.66 -13.14
CA ASN A 293 -29.94 0.05 -12.48
C ASN A 293 -29.79 1.58 -12.61
N ASN A 294 -28.60 2.12 -12.34
CA ASN A 294 -28.33 3.56 -12.54
C ASN A 294 -28.52 3.94 -14.01
N LEU A 295 -27.96 3.17 -14.94
CA LEU A 295 -28.12 3.43 -16.38
C LEU A 295 -29.60 3.39 -16.80
N TYR A 296 -30.36 2.42 -16.28
CA TYR A 296 -31.81 2.33 -16.49
C TYR A 296 -32.54 3.57 -15.97
N GLU A 297 -32.30 3.97 -14.72
CA GLU A 297 -32.92 5.15 -14.13
C GLU A 297 -32.61 6.42 -14.92
N LYS A 298 -31.32 6.64 -15.22
CA LYS A 298 -30.86 7.83 -15.96
C LYS A 298 -31.40 7.82 -17.39
N LEU A 299 -31.43 6.69 -18.07
CA LEU A 299 -31.95 6.61 -19.43
C LEU A 299 -33.49 6.75 -19.47
N ASN A 300 -34.19 6.09 -18.55
CA ASN A 300 -35.65 6.11 -18.50
C ASN A 300 -36.20 7.51 -18.18
N LYS A 301 -35.43 8.37 -17.51
CA LYS A 301 -35.73 9.81 -17.34
C LYS A 301 -36.01 10.50 -18.70
N TYR A 302 -35.27 10.14 -19.74
CA TYR A 302 -35.38 10.72 -21.08
C TYR A 302 -36.33 9.92 -21.99
N VAL A 303 -36.17 8.59 -22.02
CA VAL A 303 -36.95 7.70 -22.90
C VAL A 303 -38.41 7.59 -22.44
N LYS A 304 -38.67 7.61 -21.13
CA LYS A 304 -40.00 7.53 -20.50
C LYS A 304 -40.83 6.31 -20.96
N ASN A 305 -40.15 5.21 -21.28
CA ASN A 305 -40.74 3.93 -21.68
C ASN A 305 -39.85 2.80 -21.17
N SER A 306 -40.35 1.99 -20.24
CA SER A 306 -39.60 0.91 -19.58
C SER A 306 -39.14 -0.17 -20.56
N ASP A 307 -39.98 -0.54 -21.52
CA ASP A 307 -39.71 -1.63 -22.45
C ASP A 307 -38.68 -1.20 -23.50
N GLU A 308 -38.81 0.02 -24.02
CA GLU A 308 -37.83 0.60 -24.95
C GLU A 308 -36.49 0.86 -24.26
N THR A 309 -36.49 1.32 -23.01
CA THR A 309 -35.28 1.51 -22.20
C THR A 309 -34.55 0.19 -21.98
N ASN A 310 -35.26 -0.83 -21.52
CA ASN A 310 -34.69 -2.17 -21.32
C ASN A 310 -34.20 -2.77 -22.64
N ARG A 311 -34.91 -2.56 -23.75
CA ARG A 311 -34.47 -2.99 -25.08
C ARG A 311 -33.15 -2.34 -25.49
N ILE A 312 -33.02 -1.03 -25.30
CA ILE A 312 -31.79 -0.29 -25.63
C ILE A 312 -30.62 -0.80 -24.79
N ILE A 313 -30.79 -0.92 -23.47
CA ILE A 313 -29.73 -1.38 -22.57
C ILE A 313 -29.32 -2.83 -22.87
N ASN A 314 -30.30 -3.71 -23.12
CA ASN A 314 -30.03 -5.11 -23.46
C ASN A 314 -29.34 -5.26 -24.82
N LYS A 315 -29.68 -4.42 -25.79
CA LYS A 315 -29.08 -4.45 -27.13
C LYS A 315 -27.63 -3.96 -27.11
N THR A 316 -27.30 -3.00 -26.25
CA THR A 316 -26.00 -2.34 -26.22
C THR A 316 -25.08 -2.86 -25.12
N ASN A 317 -25.58 -3.78 -24.28
CA ASN A 317 -24.93 -4.25 -23.06
C ASN A 317 -24.45 -3.12 -22.14
N GLY A 318 -25.08 -1.94 -22.20
CA GLY A 318 -24.71 -0.78 -21.37
C GLY A 318 -23.34 -0.16 -21.67
N VAL A 319 -22.66 -0.56 -22.74
CA VAL A 319 -21.34 -0.01 -23.14
C VAL A 319 -21.54 1.31 -23.90
N PHE A 320 -20.87 2.38 -23.48
CA PHE A 320 -21.14 3.72 -24.01
C PHE A 320 -20.99 3.86 -25.54
N PRO A 321 -19.94 3.35 -26.20
CA PRO A 321 -19.87 3.36 -27.67
C PRO A 321 -21.07 2.70 -28.38
N ALA A 322 -21.63 1.63 -27.79
CA ALA A 322 -22.81 0.95 -28.33
C ALA A 322 -24.11 1.72 -28.00
N LEU A 323 -24.23 2.21 -26.76
CA LEU A 323 -25.33 3.10 -26.32
C LEU A 323 -25.41 4.35 -27.18
N LYS A 324 -24.27 4.99 -27.45
CA LYS A 324 -24.17 6.18 -28.26
C LYS A 324 -24.92 5.99 -29.59
N ARG A 325 -24.80 4.80 -30.21
CA ARG A 325 -25.48 4.52 -31.49
C ARG A 325 -27.01 4.34 -31.41
N GLU A 326 -27.55 3.94 -30.26
CA GLU A 326 -29.00 3.87 -30.06
C GLU A 326 -29.58 5.20 -29.57
N LEU A 327 -28.78 5.99 -28.86
CA LEU A 327 -29.22 7.19 -28.16
C LEU A 327 -29.08 8.46 -29.01
N PHE A 328 -28.10 8.52 -29.91
CA PHE A 328 -27.78 9.72 -30.68
C PHE A 328 -28.27 9.65 -32.14
N THR A 329 -28.99 10.68 -32.60
CA THR A 329 -29.49 10.84 -33.96
C THR A 329 -28.48 11.60 -34.79
N GLY A 330 -27.75 10.86 -35.63
CA GLY A 330 -26.78 11.38 -36.59
C GLY A 330 -25.99 10.21 -37.16
N THR A 331 -25.49 10.32 -38.39
CA THR A 331 -24.42 9.44 -38.83
C THR A 331 -23.21 9.72 -37.95
N PHE A 332 -22.93 8.86 -36.95
CA PHE A 332 -21.66 8.94 -36.23
C PHE A 332 -20.56 8.93 -37.27
N ASN A 333 -19.70 9.94 -37.26
CA ASN A 333 -18.52 9.92 -38.09
C ASN A 333 -17.80 8.61 -37.77
N LYS A 334 -17.60 7.78 -38.80
CA LYS A 334 -16.74 6.62 -38.67
C LYS A 334 -15.38 7.13 -38.14
N PRO A 335 -14.74 6.44 -37.19
CA PRO A 335 -13.41 6.82 -36.72
C PRO A 335 -12.49 7.12 -37.90
N GLU A 336 -11.57 8.08 -37.77
CA GLU A 336 -10.77 8.56 -38.92
C GLU A 336 -9.95 7.43 -39.59
N TRP A 337 -9.62 6.41 -38.81
CA TRP A 337 -8.92 5.22 -39.26
C TRP A 337 -9.81 4.24 -40.06
N ILE A 338 -11.13 4.37 -40.02
CA ILE A 338 -12.03 3.62 -40.91
C ILE A 338 -11.99 4.27 -42.30
N THR A 339 -11.34 3.59 -43.22
CA THR A 339 -11.16 4.02 -44.61
C THR A 339 -11.95 3.11 -45.57
N SER A 340 -11.66 3.20 -46.87
CA SER A 340 -12.20 2.26 -47.86
C SER A 340 -11.57 0.86 -47.75
N ASN A 341 -10.43 0.71 -47.07
CA ASN A 341 -9.71 -0.57 -46.95
C ASN A 341 -9.59 -1.03 -45.48
N ASN A 342 -10.73 -1.30 -44.84
CA ASN A 342 -10.77 -1.69 -43.42
C ASN A 342 -10.15 -3.07 -43.12
N ALA A 343 -9.95 -3.91 -44.14
CA ALA A 343 -9.32 -5.22 -43.99
C ALA A 343 -7.88 -5.13 -43.45
N ILE A 344 -7.18 -4.02 -43.71
CA ILE A 344 -5.82 -3.80 -43.21
C ILE A 344 -5.74 -3.71 -41.68
N LEU A 345 -6.85 -3.39 -41.01
CA LEU A 345 -6.90 -3.21 -39.55
C LEU A 345 -7.16 -4.53 -38.80
N LEU A 346 -7.65 -5.55 -39.51
CA LEU A 346 -8.07 -6.82 -38.92
C LEU A 346 -6.94 -7.62 -38.28
N PRO A 347 -5.73 -7.73 -38.85
CA PRO A 347 -4.63 -8.45 -38.20
C PRO A 347 -4.29 -7.87 -36.82
N ALA A 348 -4.22 -6.54 -36.71
CA ALA A 348 -3.96 -5.87 -35.44
C ALA A 348 -5.14 -5.97 -34.46
N LEU A 349 -6.38 -5.92 -34.97
CA LEU A 349 -7.58 -6.13 -34.15
C LEU A 349 -7.62 -7.53 -33.52
N ILE A 350 -7.33 -8.56 -34.32
CA ILE A 350 -7.41 -9.97 -33.91
C ILE A 350 -6.37 -10.28 -32.84
N LEU A 351 -5.16 -9.74 -32.97
CA LEU A 351 -4.12 -9.93 -31.96
C LEU A 351 -4.28 -9.00 -30.76
N SER A 352 -4.95 -7.85 -30.92
CA SER A 352 -5.20 -6.78 -29.91
C SER A 352 -3.95 -6.11 -29.32
N SER A 353 -2.88 -6.86 -29.03
CA SER A 353 -1.59 -6.38 -28.57
C SER A 353 -0.48 -7.37 -28.94
N TRP A 354 0.75 -6.90 -29.13
CA TRP A 354 1.91 -7.73 -29.48
C TRP A 354 3.22 -6.99 -29.18
N SER A 355 4.34 -7.72 -29.11
CA SER A 355 5.68 -7.11 -29.04
C SER A 355 6.43 -7.23 -30.37
N GLU A 356 7.54 -6.52 -30.48
CA GLU A 356 8.45 -6.64 -31.63
C GLU A 356 9.29 -7.93 -31.64
N ASN A 357 8.97 -8.91 -30.80
CA ASN A 357 9.54 -10.26 -30.86
C ASN A 357 9.35 -10.87 -32.26
N LYS A 358 10.38 -11.58 -32.74
CA LYS A 358 10.40 -12.30 -34.03
C LYS A 358 9.17 -13.20 -34.22
N ASN A 359 8.74 -13.89 -33.17
CA ASN A 359 7.63 -14.85 -33.26
C ASN A 359 6.26 -14.17 -33.31
N ASP A 360 6.07 -13.08 -32.55
CA ASP A 360 4.86 -12.25 -32.61
C ASP A 360 4.70 -11.60 -34.00
N LYS A 361 5.80 -11.06 -34.54
CA LYS A 361 5.84 -10.46 -35.89
C LYS A 361 5.34 -11.42 -36.96
N LYS A 362 5.75 -12.70 -36.89
CA LYS A 362 5.35 -13.75 -37.85
C LYS A 362 3.83 -13.90 -37.96
N PHE A 363 3.09 -13.80 -36.86
CA PHE A 363 1.63 -13.92 -36.90
C PHE A 363 0.95 -12.73 -37.56
N LEU A 364 1.48 -11.51 -37.38
CA LEU A 364 1.01 -10.35 -38.13
C LEU A 364 1.32 -10.47 -39.62
N GLU A 365 2.48 -11.02 -39.98
CA GLU A 365 2.83 -11.26 -41.38
C GLU A 365 1.87 -12.26 -42.03
N GLU A 366 1.53 -13.30 -41.29
CA GLU A 366 0.60 -14.35 -41.72
C GLU A 366 -0.84 -13.82 -41.88
N LEU A 367 -1.35 -13.09 -40.89
CA LEU A 367 -2.70 -12.50 -40.92
C LEU A 367 -2.82 -11.37 -41.96
N SER A 368 -1.75 -10.60 -42.19
CA SER A 368 -1.77 -9.47 -43.14
C SER A 368 -1.37 -9.87 -44.57
N GLY A 369 -0.71 -11.02 -44.76
CA GLY A 369 -0.10 -11.42 -46.02
C GLY A 369 1.07 -10.54 -46.47
N LYS A 370 1.67 -9.76 -45.56
CA LYS A 370 2.73 -8.77 -45.83
C LYS A 370 3.88 -8.91 -44.83
N THR A 371 5.07 -8.45 -45.18
CA THR A 371 6.15 -8.37 -44.18
C THR A 371 5.81 -7.34 -43.10
N TYR A 372 6.31 -7.57 -41.87
CA TYR A 372 5.93 -6.78 -40.69
C TYR A 372 6.20 -5.29 -40.92
N ASN A 373 7.39 -4.96 -41.43
CA ASN A 373 7.78 -3.58 -41.72
C ASN A 373 6.88 -2.93 -42.78
N LYS A 374 6.40 -3.70 -43.76
CA LYS A 374 5.46 -3.18 -44.78
C LYS A 374 4.08 -2.95 -44.16
N TYR A 375 3.60 -3.89 -43.35
CA TYR A 375 2.33 -3.79 -42.65
C TYR A 375 2.28 -2.58 -41.70
N ILE A 376 3.29 -2.42 -40.83
CA ILE A 376 3.39 -1.27 -39.91
C ILE A 376 3.51 0.06 -40.66
N ARG A 377 4.21 0.12 -41.80
CA ARG A 377 4.28 1.31 -42.65
C ARG A 377 2.92 1.71 -43.21
N GLU A 378 2.12 0.73 -43.62
CA GLU A 378 0.77 1.01 -44.13
C GLU A 378 -0.21 1.41 -43.01
N LEU A 379 0.06 1.06 -41.75
CA LEU A 379 -0.74 1.48 -40.59
C LEU A 379 -0.31 2.85 -40.02
N GLN A 380 0.71 3.51 -40.58
CA GLN A 380 1.19 4.79 -40.05
C GLN A 380 0.11 5.88 -40.01
N TYR A 381 -0.92 5.82 -40.87
CA TYR A 381 -2.02 6.79 -40.85
C TYR A 381 -2.90 6.68 -39.59
N CYS A 382 -2.91 5.52 -38.93
CA CYS A 382 -3.73 5.26 -37.75
C CYS A 382 -2.89 4.89 -36.51
N ILE A 383 -1.56 4.97 -36.60
CA ILE A 383 -0.63 4.85 -35.48
C ILE A 383 -0.31 6.27 -35.01
N ASN A 384 -0.55 6.56 -33.73
CA ASN A 384 -0.26 7.87 -33.13
C ASN A 384 -0.94 9.07 -33.83
N SER A 385 -2.10 8.86 -34.49
CA SER A 385 -2.98 9.90 -35.05
C SER A 385 -3.84 10.59 -33.97
N LYS A 386 -4.62 11.61 -34.35
CA LYS A 386 -5.51 12.36 -33.42
C LYS A 386 -6.54 11.43 -32.74
N ASP A 387 -7.05 10.49 -33.52
CA ASP A 387 -7.82 9.32 -33.10
C ASP A 387 -7.04 8.06 -33.53
N PRO A 388 -6.07 7.56 -32.73
CA PRO A 388 -5.24 6.42 -33.11
C PRO A 388 -6.01 5.13 -32.98
N PHE A 389 -5.87 4.22 -33.95
CA PHE A 389 -6.32 2.84 -33.84
C PHE A 389 -5.31 2.00 -33.04
N ILE A 390 -4.01 2.29 -33.21
CA ILE A 390 -2.91 1.60 -32.55
C ILE A 390 -2.01 2.62 -31.85
N ILE A 391 -1.55 2.28 -30.67
CA ILE A 391 -0.46 2.97 -29.98
C ILE A 391 0.71 2.03 -29.75
N SER A 392 1.91 2.60 -29.78
CA SER A 392 3.17 1.91 -29.52
C SER A 392 3.88 2.53 -28.32
N TYR A 393 4.41 1.70 -27.42
CA TYR A 393 5.22 2.13 -26.29
C TYR A 393 6.39 1.17 -26.08
N ILE A 394 7.43 1.63 -25.38
CA ILE A 394 8.62 0.83 -25.12
C ILE A 394 8.44 0.13 -23.76
N ARG A 395 8.60 -1.18 -23.73
CA ARG A 395 8.64 -1.97 -22.49
C ARG A 395 9.99 -2.70 -22.42
N PHE A 396 10.76 -2.41 -21.37
CA PHE A 396 12.15 -2.82 -21.18
C PHE A 396 13.07 -2.38 -22.34
N THR A 397 13.16 -3.16 -23.42
CA THR A 397 14.06 -2.96 -24.57
C THR A 397 13.38 -3.14 -25.94
N SER A 398 12.06 -3.39 -25.97
CA SER A 398 11.32 -3.63 -27.22
C SER A 398 10.04 -2.78 -27.31
N ASN A 399 9.65 -2.41 -28.53
CA ASN A 399 8.36 -1.78 -28.78
C ASN A 399 7.24 -2.81 -28.60
N GLU A 400 6.25 -2.46 -27.80
CA GLU A 400 4.95 -3.11 -27.75
C GLU A 400 3.91 -2.25 -28.45
N TYR A 401 2.98 -2.92 -29.13
CA TYR A 401 1.87 -2.30 -29.83
C TYR A 401 0.56 -2.81 -29.26
N ARG A 402 -0.47 -1.96 -29.27
CA ARG A 402 -1.82 -2.34 -28.87
C ARG A 402 -2.89 -1.48 -29.51
N ILE A 403 -4.10 -2.02 -29.58
CA ILE A 403 -5.31 -1.28 -29.92
C ILE A 403 -5.66 -0.32 -28.79
N THR A 404 -6.02 0.91 -29.14
CA THR A 404 -6.33 2.01 -28.20
C THR A 404 -7.68 1.84 -27.52
N GLU A 405 -8.76 1.76 -28.30
CA GLU A 405 -10.13 1.57 -27.82
C GLU A 405 -10.68 0.25 -28.36
N LEU A 406 -10.32 -0.84 -27.69
CA LEU A 406 -10.70 -2.21 -28.06
C LEU A 406 -12.20 -2.36 -28.34
N PHE A 407 -13.06 -1.79 -27.50
CA PHE A 407 -14.51 -1.90 -27.67
C PHE A 407 -15.01 -1.22 -28.95
N THR A 408 -14.54 -0.01 -29.27
CA THR A 408 -14.98 0.72 -30.46
C THR A 408 -14.35 0.14 -31.73
N ALA A 409 -13.08 -0.30 -31.65
CA ALA A 409 -12.38 -1.03 -32.71
C ALA A 409 -13.14 -2.29 -33.13
N TRP A 410 -13.45 -3.18 -32.19
CA TRP A 410 -14.20 -4.41 -32.45
C TRP A 410 -15.59 -4.10 -33.00
N TYR A 411 -16.29 -3.12 -32.43
CA TYR A 411 -17.63 -2.77 -32.90
C TYR A 411 -17.70 -2.28 -34.35
N HIS A 412 -16.67 -1.58 -34.84
CA HIS A 412 -16.62 -1.13 -36.24
C HIS A 412 -16.08 -2.19 -37.21
N LEU A 413 -15.16 -3.03 -36.75
CA LEU A 413 -14.44 -3.96 -37.62
C LEU A 413 -15.02 -5.37 -37.65
N ILE A 414 -15.88 -5.72 -36.69
CA ILE A 414 -16.56 -7.03 -36.62
C ILE A 414 -17.24 -7.46 -37.94
N PRO A 415 -17.87 -6.57 -38.76
CA PRO A 415 -18.51 -7.00 -40.01
C PRO A 415 -17.53 -7.43 -41.10
N TYR A 416 -16.24 -7.10 -40.94
CA TYR A 416 -15.19 -7.42 -41.92
C TYR A 416 -14.40 -8.67 -41.56
N ILE A 417 -14.65 -9.27 -40.38
CA ILE A 417 -14.02 -10.53 -39.99
C ILE A 417 -14.56 -11.66 -40.89
N THR A 418 -13.65 -12.42 -41.50
CA THR A 418 -13.97 -13.56 -42.36
C THR A 418 -13.57 -14.87 -41.68
N GLU A 419 -14.02 -15.99 -42.26
CA GLU A 419 -13.64 -17.32 -41.77
C GLU A 419 -12.13 -17.57 -41.86
N ASP A 420 -11.44 -17.06 -42.88
CA ASP A 420 -9.99 -17.23 -43.04
C ASP A 420 -9.23 -16.69 -41.82
N TYR A 421 -9.62 -15.51 -41.33
CA TYR A 421 -9.05 -14.91 -40.12
C TYR A 421 -9.28 -15.77 -38.88
N LEU A 422 -10.46 -16.39 -38.77
CA LEU A 422 -10.79 -17.28 -37.66
C LEU A 422 -9.99 -18.59 -37.70
N ILE A 423 -9.80 -19.16 -38.89
CA ILE A 423 -8.97 -20.36 -39.10
C ILE A 423 -7.52 -20.07 -38.70
N ILE A 424 -6.98 -18.92 -39.11
CA ILE A 424 -5.63 -18.49 -38.74
C ILE A 424 -5.53 -18.26 -37.22
N LEU A 425 -6.48 -17.54 -36.61
CA LEU A 425 -6.50 -17.30 -35.16
C LEU A 425 -6.52 -18.63 -34.37
N ARG A 426 -7.33 -19.61 -34.79
CA ARG A 426 -7.35 -20.93 -34.17
C ARG A 426 -5.97 -21.61 -34.22
N ARG A 427 -5.26 -21.53 -35.35
CA ARG A 427 -3.88 -22.05 -35.47
C ARG A 427 -2.93 -21.32 -34.52
N ILE A 428 -2.99 -20.00 -34.48
CA ILE A 428 -2.16 -19.16 -33.59
C ILE A 428 -2.37 -19.56 -32.12
N ILE A 429 -3.62 -19.71 -31.69
CA ILE A 429 -3.97 -20.16 -30.33
C ILE A 429 -3.33 -21.51 -30.01
N LYS A 430 -3.39 -22.48 -30.94
CA LYS A 430 -2.76 -23.79 -30.75
C LYS A 430 -1.23 -23.71 -30.64
N GLU A 431 -0.60 -22.82 -31.39
CA GLU A 431 0.87 -22.64 -31.36
C GLU A 431 1.31 -21.98 -30.04
N ILE A 432 0.61 -20.91 -29.63
CA ILE A 432 0.94 -20.11 -28.44
C ILE A 432 0.69 -20.88 -27.13
N PHE A 433 -0.48 -21.47 -26.96
CA PHE A 433 -0.80 -22.18 -25.70
C PHE A 433 -0.14 -23.57 -25.62
N ASN A 434 0.59 -23.97 -26.66
CA ASN A 434 1.50 -25.10 -26.60
C ASN A 434 2.91 -24.72 -26.10
N ASP A 435 3.27 -23.44 -26.12
CA ASP A 435 4.55 -22.90 -25.67
C ASP A 435 4.64 -22.77 -24.13
N LYS A 436 5.86 -22.63 -23.60
CA LYS A 436 6.10 -22.35 -22.17
C LYS A 436 5.81 -20.88 -21.86
N ASN A 437 5.28 -20.56 -20.69
CA ASN A 437 5.03 -19.17 -20.30
C ASN A 437 6.10 -18.62 -19.36
N ASN A 438 6.47 -19.41 -18.35
CA ASN A 438 7.45 -19.02 -17.34
C ASN A 438 8.52 -20.12 -17.20
N LYS A 439 9.76 -19.73 -16.88
CA LYS A 439 10.84 -20.66 -16.59
C LYS A 439 11.21 -20.51 -15.13
N LEU A 440 11.22 -21.63 -14.41
CA LEU A 440 11.82 -21.72 -13.09
C LEU A 440 13.33 -21.89 -13.23
N ILE A 441 14.09 -20.95 -12.67
CA ILE A 441 15.54 -21.05 -12.49
C ILE A 441 15.78 -21.04 -10.98
N GLY A 442 16.08 -22.21 -10.41
CA GLY A 442 16.07 -22.39 -8.96
C GLY A 442 14.67 -22.18 -8.37
N GLU A 443 14.55 -21.26 -7.42
CA GLU A 443 13.28 -20.86 -6.79
C GLU A 443 12.64 -19.61 -7.44
N ILE A 444 13.29 -18.98 -8.42
CA ILE A 444 12.84 -17.74 -9.04
C ILE A 444 12.12 -18.05 -10.36
N ARG A 445 10.92 -17.49 -10.53
CA ARG A 445 10.22 -17.46 -11.83
C ARG A 445 10.71 -16.29 -12.66
N GLN A 446 11.27 -16.59 -13.83
CA GLN A 446 11.52 -15.58 -14.86
C GLN A 446 10.23 -15.40 -15.67
N VAL A 447 9.69 -14.18 -15.66
CA VAL A 447 8.51 -13.80 -16.44
C VAL A 447 8.92 -13.57 -17.90
N ASP A 448 8.08 -13.99 -18.85
CA ASP A 448 8.28 -13.77 -20.30
C ASP A 448 9.45 -14.58 -20.92
N SER A 449 9.67 -15.80 -20.44
CA SER A 449 10.70 -16.72 -20.98
C SER A 449 10.23 -17.59 -22.16
N GLY A 450 9.00 -17.38 -22.62
CA GLY A 450 8.40 -18.11 -23.74
C GLY A 450 8.91 -17.65 -25.11
N LEU A 451 8.59 -18.42 -26.15
CA LEU A 451 8.84 -18.02 -27.54
C LEU A 451 7.97 -16.83 -27.96
N TYR A 452 6.75 -16.72 -27.42
CA TYR A 452 5.78 -15.65 -27.70
C TYR A 452 5.63 -14.72 -26.50
N SER A 453 5.42 -13.42 -26.77
CA SER A 453 5.30 -12.44 -25.69
C SER A 453 4.04 -12.63 -24.85
N VAL A 454 4.13 -12.31 -23.55
CA VAL A 454 2.96 -12.23 -22.67
C VAL A 454 1.93 -11.20 -23.20
N SER A 455 2.39 -10.13 -23.85
CA SER A 455 1.53 -9.10 -24.43
C SER A 455 0.65 -9.63 -25.58
N LEU A 456 1.18 -10.53 -26.40
CA LEU A 456 0.41 -11.24 -27.42
C LEU A 456 -0.62 -12.20 -26.81
N LYS A 457 -0.20 -12.98 -25.80
CA LYS A 457 -1.10 -13.92 -25.07
C LYS A 457 -2.30 -13.18 -24.48
N LYS A 458 -2.06 -12.06 -23.79
CA LYS A 458 -3.11 -11.19 -23.23
C LYS A 458 -4.01 -10.59 -24.31
N GLY A 459 -3.42 -10.14 -25.42
CA GLY A 459 -4.16 -9.58 -26.54
C GLY A 459 -5.15 -10.58 -27.14
N ILE A 460 -4.72 -11.82 -27.37
CA ILE A 460 -5.58 -12.87 -27.90
C ILE A 460 -6.75 -13.17 -26.95
N VAL A 461 -6.49 -13.30 -25.64
CA VAL A 461 -7.58 -13.57 -24.69
C VAL A 461 -8.58 -12.40 -24.65
N LYS A 462 -8.11 -11.15 -24.70
CA LYS A 462 -8.99 -9.97 -24.83
C LYS A 462 -9.85 -10.01 -26.10
N SER A 463 -9.27 -10.41 -27.24
CA SER A 463 -10.01 -10.61 -28.49
C SER A 463 -11.11 -11.65 -28.34
N LEU A 464 -10.84 -12.79 -27.67
CA LEU A 464 -11.86 -13.80 -27.38
C LEU A 464 -13.00 -13.24 -26.52
N THR A 465 -12.67 -12.43 -25.50
CA THR A 465 -13.68 -11.74 -24.67
C THR A 465 -14.55 -10.80 -25.49
N LEU A 466 -13.98 -10.05 -26.43
CA LEU A 466 -14.73 -9.12 -27.27
C LEU A 466 -15.55 -9.83 -28.35
N MET A 467 -15.04 -10.96 -28.87
CA MET A 467 -15.83 -11.88 -29.70
C MET A 467 -17.06 -12.42 -28.95
N ASN A 468 -16.94 -12.71 -27.65
CA ASN A 468 -18.08 -13.11 -26.85
C ASN A 468 -19.09 -11.96 -26.62
N ILE A 469 -18.60 -10.76 -26.28
CA ILE A 469 -19.45 -9.60 -25.97
C ILE A 469 -20.23 -9.09 -27.19
N TYR A 470 -19.57 -8.95 -28.34
CA TYR A 470 -20.19 -8.40 -29.55
C TYR A 470 -20.68 -9.46 -30.54
N GLY A 471 -20.17 -10.68 -30.46
CA GLY A 471 -20.30 -11.66 -31.52
C GLY A 471 -21.60 -12.46 -31.55
N LYS A 472 -22.55 -12.23 -30.63
CA LYS A 472 -23.82 -12.98 -30.58
C LYS A 472 -24.67 -12.80 -31.85
N ASP A 473 -24.69 -11.58 -32.40
CA ASP A 473 -25.50 -11.22 -33.56
C ASP A 473 -24.75 -11.37 -34.91
N PHE A 474 -23.43 -11.52 -34.87
CA PHE A 474 -22.60 -11.66 -36.07
C PHE A 474 -22.31 -13.13 -36.37
N ARG A 475 -22.86 -13.63 -37.47
CA ARG A 475 -22.71 -15.02 -37.91
C ARG A 475 -21.79 -15.15 -39.12
N ILE A 476 -20.85 -16.08 -39.03
CA ILE A 476 -19.96 -16.51 -40.11
C ILE A 476 -20.20 -18.02 -40.28
N ASN A 477 -20.54 -18.45 -41.50
CA ASN A 477 -20.92 -19.85 -41.82
C ASN A 477 -21.96 -20.47 -40.88
N GLY A 478 -22.94 -19.67 -40.45
CA GLY A 478 -24.03 -20.12 -39.57
C GLY A 478 -23.70 -20.15 -38.08
N HIS A 479 -22.44 -19.92 -37.69
CA HIS A 479 -22.00 -19.86 -36.30
C HIS A 479 -21.75 -18.42 -35.85
N SER A 480 -22.11 -18.08 -34.61
CA SER A 480 -21.84 -16.75 -34.06
C SER A 480 -20.37 -16.62 -33.66
N LEU A 481 -19.82 -15.41 -33.66
CA LEU A 481 -18.45 -15.17 -33.18
C LEU A 481 -18.26 -15.55 -31.70
N SER A 482 -19.33 -15.46 -30.90
CA SER A 482 -19.34 -15.99 -29.52
C SER A 482 -19.15 -17.51 -29.49
N SER A 483 -19.79 -18.27 -30.40
CA SER A 483 -19.56 -19.72 -30.51
C SER A 483 -18.13 -20.08 -30.94
N TYR A 484 -17.47 -19.25 -31.75
CA TYR A 484 -16.05 -19.42 -32.06
C TYR A 484 -15.17 -19.17 -30.82
N ALA A 485 -15.47 -18.13 -30.04
CA ALA A 485 -14.77 -17.86 -28.79
C ALA A 485 -14.90 -19.03 -27.79
N ASP A 486 -16.10 -19.58 -27.62
CA ASP A 486 -16.35 -20.77 -26.81
C ASP A 486 -15.49 -21.97 -27.26
N ALA A 487 -15.44 -22.23 -28.57
CA ALA A 487 -14.63 -23.31 -29.13
C ALA A 487 -13.13 -23.09 -28.89
N TYR A 488 -12.64 -21.85 -29.03
CA TYR A 488 -11.23 -21.53 -28.82
C TYR A 488 -10.82 -21.58 -27.36
N VAL A 489 -11.65 -21.08 -26.45
CA VAL A 489 -11.41 -21.23 -25.01
C VAL A 489 -11.43 -22.71 -24.62
N SER A 490 -12.35 -23.52 -25.17
CA SER A 490 -12.37 -24.97 -24.94
C SER A 490 -11.06 -25.63 -25.39
N GLU A 491 -10.51 -25.24 -26.55
CA GLU A 491 -9.20 -25.72 -27.00
C GLU A 491 -8.06 -25.30 -26.07
N ILE A 492 -8.04 -24.04 -25.63
CA ILE A 492 -7.05 -23.54 -24.66
C ILE A 492 -7.08 -24.38 -23.39
N LEU A 493 -8.26 -24.55 -22.79
CA LEU A 493 -8.41 -25.30 -21.54
C LEU A 493 -7.98 -26.76 -21.67
N ASN A 494 -8.18 -27.39 -22.84
CA ASN A 494 -7.69 -28.75 -23.10
C ASN A 494 -6.15 -28.85 -23.06
N TYR A 495 -5.42 -27.79 -23.45
CA TYR A 495 -3.96 -27.76 -23.33
C TYR A 495 -3.47 -27.61 -21.88
N LEU A 496 -4.32 -27.08 -21.00
CA LEU A 496 -4.01 -26.83 -19.59
C LEU A 496 -4.25 -28.06 -18.70
N ASN A 497 -4.65 -29.20 -19.25
CA ASN A 497 -4.77 -30.47 -18.50
C ASN A 497 -3.40 -31.09 -18.12
N ASN A 498 -2.29 -30.38 -18.36
CA ASN A 498 -0.93 -30.77 -17.99
C ASN A 498 -0.46 -29.97 -16.77
N GLU A 499 0.19 -30.65 -15.81
CA GLU A 499 0.63 -30.09 -14.52
C GLU A 499 1.59 -28.87 -14.64
N GLU A 500 2.50 -28.86 -15.61
CA GLU A 500 3.42 -27.73 -15.82
C GLU A 500 2.66 -26.55 -16.45
N LYS A 501 1.80 -26.82 -17.44
CA LYS A 501 1.08 -25.79 -18.19
C LYS A 501 0.00 -25.10 -17.38
N ILE A 502 -0.72 -25.82 -16.53
CA ILE A 502 -1.81 -25.22 -15.75
C ILE A 502 -1.29 -24.13 -14.81
N VAL A 503 -0.10 -24.36 -14.25
CA VAL A 503 0.58 -23.42 -13.37
C VAL A 503 1.12 -22.23 -14.16
N ASP A 504 1.69 -22.48 -15.34
CA ASP A 504 2.24 -21.45 -16.24
C ASP A 504 1.21 -20.46 -16.76
N TYR A 505 -0.02 -20.93 -17.00
CA TYR A 505 -1.10 -20.14 -17.60
C TYR A 505 -2.22 -19.74 -16.62
N ALA A 506 -2.05 -20.02 -15.32
CA ALA A 506 -3.05 -19.70 -14.30
C ALA A 506 -3.45 -18.21 -14.30
N GLU A 507 -2.50 -17.30 -14.59
CA GLU A 507 -2.75 -15.84 -14.66
C GLU A 507 -3.85 -15.44 -15.66
N PHE A 508 -4.14 -16.29 -16.66
CA PHE A 508 -5.14 -16.03 -17.69
C PHE A 508 -6.54 -16.51 -17.31
N PHE A 509 -6.71 -17.28 -16.23
CA PHE A 509 -8.01 -17.83 -15.82
C PHE A 509 -9.12 -16.77 -15.66
N PRO A 510 -8.88 -15.60 -15.02
CA PRO A 510 -9.92 -14.58 -14.89
C PRO A 510 -10.39 -14.05 -16.25
N TYR A 511 -9.50 -13.98 -17.24
CA TYR A 511 -9.82 -13.52 -18.58
C TYR A 511 -10.48 -14.61 -19.43
N LEU A 512 -10.03 -15.86 -19.32
CA LEU A 512 -10.65 -17.01 -19.99
C LEU A 512 -12.07 -17.26 -19.50
N PHE A 513 -12.32 -17.05 -18.21
CA PHE A 513 -13.67 -17.05 -17.66
C PHE A 513 -14.54 -15.99 -18.35
N GLU A 514 -14.09 -14.74 -18.46
CA GLU A 514 -14.90 -13.70 -19.09
C GLU A 514 -15.05 -13.90 -20.63
N ALA A 515 -14.11 -14.59 -21.25
CA ALA A 515 -14.16 -14.96 -22.66
C ALA A 515 -15.21 -16.03 -22.98
N ALA A 516 -15.32 -17.09 -22.17
CA ALA A 516 -16.32 -18.14 -22.34
C ALA A 516 -16.78 -18.67 -20.98
N PRO A 517 -17.67 -17.96 -20.27
CA PRO A 517 -18.03 -18.27 -18.87
C PRO A 517 -18.53 -19.69 -18.67
N ASP A 518 -19.44 -20.15 -19.54
CA ASP A 518 -20.03 -21.48 -19.41
C ASP A 518 -19.02 -22.60 -19.69
N ILE A 519 -18.17 -22.43 -20.71
CA ILE A 519 -17.11 -23.37 -21.06
C ILE A 519 -16.12 -23.49 -19.91
N PHE A 520 -15.69 -22.35 -19.34
CA PHE A 520 -14.72 -22.32 -18.24
C PHE A 520 -15.27 -22.98 -16.97
N ILE A 521 -16.48 -22.62 -16.54
CA ILE A 521 -17.12 -23.20 -15.34
C ILE A 521 -17.35 -24.70 -15.54
N THR A 522 -17.86 -25.12 -16.70
CA THR A 522 -18.08 -26.53 -17.01
C THR A 522 -16.78 -27.34 -17.04
N TRP A 523 -15.67 -26.73 -17.50
CA TRP A 523 -14.36 -27.37 -17.44
C TRP A 523 -13.90 -27.57 -16.00
N ILE A 524 -13.97 -26.54 -15.16
CA ILE A 524 -13.60 -26.66 -13.73
C ILE A 524 -14.45 -27.72 -13.02
N GLU A 525 -15.76 -27.72 -13.20
CA GLU A 525 -16.66 -28.73 -12.61
C GLU A 525 -16.21 -30.16 -12.95
N LYS A 526 -15.79 -30.41 -14.20
CA LYS A 526 -15.27 -31.73 -14.62
C LYS A 526 -13.88 -32.04 -14.08
N GLU A 527 -13.02 -31.03 -13.90
CA GLU A 527 -11.65 -31.23 -13.43
C GLU A 527 -11.60 -31.49 -11.91
N ILE A 528 -12.41 -30.79 -11.11
CA ILE A 528 -12.46 -31.01 -9.65
C ILE A 528 -13.07 -32.36 -9.27
N GLU A 529 -13.87 -32.98 -10.15
CA GLU A 529 -14.39 -34.35 -9.93
C GLU A 529 -13.29 -35.42 -10.07
N LYS A 530 -12.16 -35.10 -10.73
CA LYS A 530 -11.06 -36.04 -10.97
C LYS A 530 -9.96 -35.84 -9.93
N GLN A 531 -9.69 -36.87 -9.13
CA GLN A 531 -8.64 -36.81 -8.11
C GLN A 531 -7.23 -36.55 -8.67
N ASN A 532 -6.94 -37.00 -9.89
CA ASN A 532 -5.63 -36.84 -10.55
C ASN A 532 -5.61 -35.69 -11.58
N SER A 533 -6.54 -34.73 -11.49
CA SER A 533 -6.54 -33.57 -12.39
C SER A 533 -5.34 -32.67 -12.11
N ALA A 534 -4.81 -32.05 -13.17
CA ALA A 534 -3.78 -31.02 -13.08
C ALA A 534 -4.24 -29.81 -12.23
N ILE A 535 -5.56 -29.56 -12.09
CA ILE A 535 -6.09 -28.43 -11.28
C ILE A 535 -5.57 -28.44 -9.84
N TRP A 536 -5.34 -29.63 -9.28
CA TRP A 536 -4.87 -29.79 -7.91
C TRP A 536 -3.42 -29.35 -7.72
N GLN A 537 -2.62 -29.29 -8.79
CA GLN A 537 -1.24 -28.77 -8.74
C GLN A 537 -1.17 -27.29 -8.37
N LEU A 538 -2.26 -26.54 -8.59
CA LEU A 538 -2.35 -25.15 -8.15
C LEU A 538 -2.38 -25.02 -6.62
N PHE A 539 -2.77 -26.08 -5.90
CA PHE A 539 -2.98 -26.10 -4.45
C PHE A 539 -1.84 -26.81 -3.69
N ILE A 540 -0.80 -27.30 -4.38
CA ILE A 540 0.34 -27.95 -3.75
C ILE A 540 1.40 -26.91 -3.36
N ASN A 541 1.60 -26.74 -2.05
CA ASN A 541 2.69 -25.92 -1.51
C ASN A 541 4.03 -26.62 -1.72
N LYS A 542 4.94 -26.02 -2.50
CA LYS A 542 6.36 -26.38 -2.45
C LYS A 542 6.94 -25.65 -1.24
N GLU A 543 7.26 -26.39 -0.18
CA GLU A 543 7.52 -25.88 1.19
C GLU A 543 8.66 -24.85 1.35
N ASN A 544 9.32 -24.34 0.29
CA ASN A 544 10.46 -23.41 0.40
C ASN A 544 10.48 -22.21 -0.56
N SER A 545 9.47 -21.95 -1.40
CA SER A 545 9.54 -20.74 -2.23
C SER A 545 9.16 -19.49 -1.42
N LEU A 546 10.10 -18.54 -1.26
CA LEU A 546 9.86 -17.18 -0.76
C LEU A 546 8.73 -16.44 -1.51
N TYR A 547 8.41 -16.89 -2.73
CA TYR A 547 7.31 -16.41 -3.59
C TYR A 547 6.37 -17.57 -3.97
N GLY A 548 5.58 -18.07 -3.00
CA GLY A 548 4.60 -19.15 -3.14
C GLY A 548 4.03 -19.38 -4.56
N ASN A 549 3.87 -20.64 -4.96
CA ASN A 549 3.16 -20.97 -6.19
C ASN A 549 1.66 -20.63 -6.07
N ASP A 550 1.31 -19.35 -6.20
CA ASP A 550 -0.02 -18.82 -5.91
C ASP A 550 -0.99 -18.95 -7.11
N GLY A 551 -0.80 -19.99 -7.93
CA GLY A 551 -1.62 -20.23 -9.12
C GLY A 551 -3.11 -20.38 -8.79
N TYR A 552 -3.44 -20.95 -7.63
CA TYR A 552 -4.82 -21.11 -7.17
C TYR A 552 -5.53 -19.77 -6.92
N VAL A 553 -4.80 -18.68 -6.64
CA VAL A 553 -5.39 -17.34 -6.44
C VAL A 553 -6.05 -16.84 -7.72
N TYR A 554 -5.45 -17.10 -8.89
CA TYR A 554 -6.06 -16.73 -10.16
C TYR A 554 -7.33 -17.53 -10.47
N LEU A 555 -7.38 -18.80 -10.05
CA LEU A 555 -8.59 -19.61 -10.13
C LEU A 555 -9.68 -19.05 -9.23
N ILE A 556 -9.35 -18.68 -7.98
CA ILE A 556 -10.28 -18.03 -7.06
C ILE A 556 -10.80 -16.73 -7.67
N ASN A 557 -9.93 -15.87 -8.20
CA ASN A 557 -10.34 -14.61 -8.85
C ASN A 557 -11.33 -14.84 -10.01
N ALA A 558 -11.13 -15.90 -10.80
CA ALA A 558 -12.07 -16.28 -11.86
C ALA A 558 -13.44 -16.72 -11.30
N LEU A 559 -13.44 -17.52 -10.23
CA LEU A 559 -14.66 -17.95 -9.55
C LEU A 559 -15.38 -16.79 -8.85
N GLU A 560 -14.64 -15.84 -8.26
CA GLU A 560 -15.17 -14.63 -7.67
C GLU A 560 -15.90 -13.77 -8.70
N LYS A 561 -15.32 -13.59 -9.90
CA LYS A 561 -16.01 -12.92 -11.02
C LYS A 561 -17.33 -13.60 -11.37
N ALA A 562 -17.36 -14.94 -11.31
CA ALA A 562 -18.58 -15.71 -11.57
C ALA A 562 -19.68 -15.50 -10.52
N LEU A 563 -19.33 -15.11 -9.29
CA LEU A 563 -20.31 -14.82 -8.23
C LEU A 563 -21.17 -13.59 -8.53
N PHE A 564 -20.72 -12.70 -9.43
CA PHE A 564 -21.46 -11.52 -9.86
C PHE A 564 -22.43 -11.80 -11.03
N LEU A 565 -22.44 -13.02 -11.59
CA LEU A 565 -23.28 -13.38 -12.73
C LEU A 565 -24.40 -14.34 -12.31
N ASN A 566 -25.67 -13.93 -12.49
CA ASN A 566 -26.86 -14.70 -12.10
C ASN A 566 -26.84 -16.18 -12.56
N ASN A 567 -26.33 -16.44 -13.77
CA ASN A 567 -26.30 -17.80 -14.35
C ASN A 567 -25.19 -18.69 -13.77
N PHE A 568 -24.19 -18.12 -13.11
CA PHE A 568 -22.97 -18.82 -12.68
C PHE A 568 -22.73 -18.76 -11.18
N VAL A 569 -23.36 -17.85 -10.45
CA VAL A 569 -23.15 -17.67 -9.00
C VAL A 569 -23.32 -18.96 -8.20
N VAL A 570 -24.40 -19.72 -8.43
CA VAL A 570 -24.63 -20.98 -7.71
C VAL A 570 -23.59 -22.05 -8.08
N ARG A 571 -23.21 -22.12 -9.36
CA ARG A 571 -22.19 -23.07 -9.85
C ARG A 571 -20.82 -22.75 -9.25
N SER A 572 -20.46 -21.47 -9.20
CA SER A 572 -19.22 -20.99 -8.58
C SER A 572 -19.18 -21.30 -7.08
N ILE A 573 -20.28 -21.07 -6.35
CA ILE A 573 -20.39 -21.46 -4.93
C ILE A 573 -20.17 -22.96 -4.77
N ASN A 574 -20.82 -23.81 -5.57
CA ASN A 574 -20.62 -25.27 -5.51
C ASN A 574 -19.16 -25.69 -5.76
N ILE A 575 -18.47 -25.04 -6.71
CA ILE A 575 -17.04 -25.29 -6.96
C ILE A 575 -16.21 -24.88 -5.75
N LEU A 576 -16.43 -23.67 -5.22
CA LEU A 576 -15.72 -23.15 -4.05
C LEU A 576 -15.92 -24.05 -2.82
N GLU A 577 -17.11 -24.60 -2.61
CA GLU A 577 -17.40 -25.57 -1.55
C GLU A 577 -16.53 -26.84 -1.66
N VAL A 578 -16.34 -27.37 -2.87
CA VAL A 578 -15.46 -28.53 -3.10
C VAL A 578 -14.00 -28.16 -2.86
N LEU A 579 -13.55 -27.02 -3.38
CA LEU A 579 -12.18 -26.54 -3.21
C LEU A 579 -11.85 -26.22 -1.74
N ALA A 580 -12.83 -25.73 -0.96
CA ALA A 580 -12.68 -25.41 0.46
C ALA A 580 -12.53 -26.66 1.37
N ALA A 581 -12.88 -27.84 0.86
CA ALA A 581 -12.63 -29.11 1.53
C ALA A 581 -11.17 -29.58 1.38
N TYR A 582 -10.41 -29.00 0.44
CA TYR A 582 -9.01 -29.35 0.24
C TYR A 582 -8.09 -28.70 1.30
N PRO A 583 -7.19 -29.46 1.96
CA PRO A 583 -6.36 -28.94 3.05
C PRO A 583 -5.22 -28.05 2.51
N LEU A 584 -5.43 -26.74 2.53
CA LEU A 584 -4.42 -25.73 2.21
C LEU A 584 -3.55 -25.39 3.42
N LYS A 585 -2.21 -25.45 3.27
CA LYS A 585 -1.23 -24.99 4.28
C LYS A 585 -0.62 -23.62 3.93
N SER A 586 -1.37 -22.73 3.27
CA SER A 586 -0.86 -21.43 2.82
C SER A 586 -0.95 -20.37 3.92
N LYS A 587 0.00 -19.43 3.94
CA LYS A 587 -0.04 -18.21 4.79
C LYS A 587 -0.85 -17.07 4.13
N ILE A 588 -1.30 -17.25 2.89
CA ILE A 588 -2.07 -16.25 2.15
C ILE A 588 -3.54 -16.31 2.59
N ILE A 589 -4.12 -15.14 2.84
CA ILE A 589 -5.50 -14.99 3.31
C ILE A 589 -6.51 -15.45 2.23
N ASN A 590 -6.26 -15.09 0.97
CA ASN A 590 -7.16 -15.42 -0.13
C ASN A 590 -7.18 -16.95 -0.40
N SER A 591 -8.29 -17.59 -0.04
CA SER A 591 -8.49 -19.04 -0.12
C SER A 591 -9.97 -19.37 -0.41
N PRO A 592 -10.32 -20.58 -0.88
CA PRO A 592 -11.71 -20.90 -1.19
C PRO A 592 -12.63 -20.77 0.03
N SER A 593 -12.16 -21.19 1.22
CA SER A 593 -12.89 -21.02 2.49
C SER A 593 -13.11 -19.55 2.85
N HIS A 594 -12.13 -18.69 2.57
CA HIS A 594 -12.24 -17.25 2.79
C HIS A 594 -13.24 -16.60 1.83
N THR A 595 -13.21 -16.96 0.54
CA THR A 595 -14.23 -16.50 -0.43
C THR A 595 -15.63 -16.96 -0.02
N LEU A 596 -15.81 -18.20 0.46
CA LEU A 596 -17.11 -18.67 0.99
C LEU A 596 -17.57 -17.89 2.22
N LYS A 597 -16.65 -17.49 3.11
CA LYS A 597 -16.97 -16.62 4.24
C LYS A 597 -17.51 -15.26 3.76
N ASN A 598 -16.92 -14.68 2.71
CA ASN A 598 -17.41 -13.43 2.11
C ASN A 598 -18.77 -13.64 1.42
N VAL A 599 -18.96 -14.75 0.70
CA VAL A 599 -20.25 -15.14 0.10
C VAL A 599 -21.34 -15.21 1.15
N PHE A 600 -21.09 -15.91 2.26
CA PHE A 600 -22.06 -16.10 3.33
C PHE A 600 -22.03 -14.99 4.40
N CYS A 601 -21.35 -13.87 4.14
CA CYS A 601 -21.33 -12.74 5.05
C CYS A 601 -22.77 -12.24 5.34
N ALA A 602 -23.09 -12.08 6.63
CA ALA A 602 -24.45 -11.72 7.07
C ALA A 602 -24.73 -10.21 6.96
N TRP A 603 -23.69 -9.37 6.95
CA TRP A 603 -23.81 -7.91 6.96
C TRP A 603 -23.33 -7.27 5.66
N ASN A 604 -22.86 -8.05 4.68
CA ASN A 604 -22.57 -7.58 3.33
C ASN A 604 -23.07 -8.59 2.28
N ASN A 605 -23.57 -8.08 1.15
CA ASN A 605 -24.01 -8.90 0.01
C ASN A 605 -23.60 -8.26 -1.31
N GLU A 606 -22.46 -8.68 -1.86
CA GLU A 606 -21.97 -8.17 -3.15
C GLU A 606 -22.35 -9.04 -4.35
N ILE A 607 -22.74 -10.28 -4.08
CA ILE A 607 -22.92 -11.33 -5.08
C ILE A 607 -24.35 -11.34 -5.65
N ALA A 608 -24.52 -11.99 -6.81
CA ALA A 608 -25.77 -11.98 -7.58
C ALA A 608 -26.83 -12.98 -7.06
N ILE A 609 -27.06 -13.02 -5.75
CA ILE A 609 -28.12 -13.83 -5.12
C ILE A 609 -28.86 -13.04 -4.04
N SER A 610 -30.14 -13.38 -3.84
CA SER A 610 -30.96 -12.85 -2.76
C SER A 610 -30.48 -13.36 -1.39
N ILE A 611 -30.90 -12.68 -0.31
CA ILE A 611 -30.58 -13.09 1.06
C ILE A 611 -31.22 -14.46 1.37
N GLU A 612 -32.45 -14.68 0.91
CA GLU A 612 -33.19 -15.93 1.08
C GLU A 612 -32.50 -17.09 0.36
N ASP A 613 -32.04 -16.87 -0.87
CA ASP A 613 -31.29 -17.87 -1.63
C ASP A 613 -29.91 -18.13 -1.01
N LYS A 614 -29.25 -17.10 -0.48
CA LYS A 614 -27.99 -17.25 0.28
C LYS A 614 -28.18 -18.17 1.48
N ILE A 615 -29.22 -17.96 2.29
CA ILE A 615 -29.54 -18.81 3.45
C ILE A 615 -29.84 -20.25 2.99
N LYS A 616 -30.61 -20.41 1.90
CA LYS A 616 -30.96 -21.72 1.35
C LYS A 616 -29.73 -22.46 0.80
N LEU A 617 -28.80 -21.77 0.15
CA LEU A 617 -27.54 -22.36 -0.32
C LEU A 617 -26.68 -22.81 0.86
N LEU A 618 -26.59 -22.02 1.92
CA LEU A 618 -25.90 -22.43 3.14
C LEU A 618 -26.54 -23.67 3.77
N GLU A 619 -27.88 -23.73 3.82
CA GLU A 619 -28.61 -24.92 4.29
C GLU A 619 -28.26 -26.15 3.44
N LEU A 620 -28.22 -26.03 2.11
CA LEU A 620 -27.82 -27.13 1.23
C LEU A 620 -26.37 -27.54 1.46
N TYR A 621 -25.45 -26.57 1.63
CA TYR A 621 -24.04 -26.83 1.90
C TYR A 621 -23.85 -27.62 3.19
N THR A 622 -24.59 -27.29 4.26
CA THR A 622 -24.52 -28.01 5.55
C THR A 622 -24.93 -29.48 5.44
N LYS A 623 -25.68 -29.87 4.41
CA LYS A 623 -26.13 -31.25 4.17
C LYS A 623 -25.14 -32.07 3.32
N LYS A 624 -24.05 -31.47 2.85
CA LYS A 624 -23.02 -32.14 2.04
C LYS A 624 -21.94 -32.76 2.92
N ASP A 625 -21.47 -33.95 2.55
CA ASP A 625 -20.47 -34.72 3.33
C ASP A 625 -19.11 -34.02 3.48
N TYR A 626 -18.78 -33.11 2.55
CA TYR A 626 -17.53 -32.35 2.53
C TYR A 626 -17.68 -30.92 3.10
N CYS A 627 -18.78 -30.62 3.78
CA CYS A 627 -18.98 -29.30 4.40
C CYS A 627 -17.89 -29.00 5.44
N ASN A 628 -17.19 -27.89 5.26
CA ASN A 628 -16.15 -27.44 6.16
C ASN A 628 -16.74 -26.65 7.34
N TRP A 629 -16.68 -27.21 8.55
CA TRP A 629 -17.15 -26.57 9.79
C TRP A 629 -16.58 -25.17 10.01
N ASN A 630 -15.32 -24.94 9.62
CA ASN A 630 -14.67 -23.65 9.85
C ASN A 630 -15.37 -22.53 9.08
N VAL A 631 -15.89 -22.79 7.87
CA VAL A 631 -16.68 -21.80 7.12
C VAL A 631 -17.94 -21.41 7.91
N LEU A 632 -18.67 -22.39 8.46
CA LEU A 632 -19.87 -22.13 9.27
C LEU A 632 -19.55 -21.41 10.58
N ARG A 633 -18.46 -21.78 11.25
CA ARG A 633 -18.01 -21.12 12.48
C ARG A 633 -17.61 -19.66 12.21
N ASP A 634 -16.88 -19.40 11.13
CA ASP A 634 -16.26 -18.10 10.86
C ASP A 634 -17.25 -17.06 10.30
N ILE A 635 -18.42 -17.49 9.81
CA ILE A 635 -19.52 -16.58 9.41
C ILE A 635 -20.42 -16.19 10.58
N LEU A 636 -20.28 -16.81 11.76
CA LEU A 636 -21.03 -16.43 12.96
C LEU A 636 -20.51 -15.11 13.56
N PRO A 637 -21.33 -14.39 14.34
CA PRO A 637 -20.95 -13.08 14.86
C PRO A 637 -19.83 -13.19 15.90
N SER A 638 -18.89 -12.23 15.86
CA SER A 638 -17.77 -12.07 16.80
C SER A 638 -17.78 -10.68 17.46
N PHE A 639 -17.16 -10.55 18.64
CA PHE A 639 -17.03 -9.26 19.34
C PHE A 639 -15.95 -8.33 18.75
N ILE A 640 -14.99 -8.90 18.01
CA ILE A 640 -13.83 -8.18 17.46
C ILE A 640 -14.20 -7.48 16.13
N GLY A 641 -15.40 -7.74 15.60
CA GLY A 641 -15.82 -7.29 14.27
C GLY A 641 -15.41 -8.29 13.19
N GLY A 642 -16.14 -8.31 12.07
CA GLY A 642 -15.80 -9.12 10.91
C GLY A 642 -14.91 -8.34 9.95
N VAL A 643 -13.88 -8.98 9.41
CA VAL A 643 -13.12 -8.47 8.25
C VAL A 643 -13.83 -8.96 6.98
N TYR A 644 -14.03 -8.05 6.01
CA TYR A 644 -14.55 -8.37 4.68
C TYR A 644 -13.58 -7.83 3.64
N ASP A 645 -13.15 -8.71 2.74
CA ASP A 645 -12.30 -8.36 1.61
C ASP A 645 -13.15 -8.29 0.35
N MET A 646 -12.92 -7.29 -0.50
CA MET A 646 -13.67 -7.14 -1.74
C MET A 646 -13.35 -8.29 -2.71
N LEU A 647 -14.41 -8.89 -3.26
CA LEU A 647 -14.30 -9.96 -4.25
C LEU A 647 -13.86 -9.42 -5.62
N SER A 648 -13.16 -10.24 -6.41
CA SER A 648 -12.78 -9.91 -7.79
C SER A 648 -14.00 -9.74 -8.68
N LYS A 649 -14.23 -8.51 -9.19
CA LYS A 649 -15.39 -8.17 -10.02
C LYS A 649 -15.10 -8.42 -11.52
N PRO A 650 -16.11 -8.76 -12.34
CA PRO A 650 -15.94 -8.84 -13.80
C PRO A 650 -15.44 -7.51 -14.38
N LEU A 651 -14.47 -7.57 -15.29
CA LEU A 651 -13.85 -6.39 -15.92
C LEU A 651 -14.62 -5.98 -17.20
N PHE A 652 -14.98 -6.97 -18.00
CA PHE A 652 -15.59 -6.80 -19.31
C PHE A 652 -17.08 -7.16 -19.30
N LEU A 653 -17.46 -8.23 -18.59
CA LEU A 653 -18.85 -8.67 -18.50
C LEU A 653 -19.68 -7.74 -17.60
N THR A 654 -20.91 -7.48 -18.00
CA THR A 654 -21.87 -6.75 -17.18
C THR A 654 -22.37 -7.61 -16.03
N TYR A 655 -22.47 -7.03 -14.85
CA TYR A 655 -23.02 -7.68 -13.67
C TYR A 655 -23.90 -6.73 -12.87
N GLU A 656 -24.70 -7.30 -11.98
CA GLU A 656 -25.57 -6.58 -11.05
C GLU A 656 -25.15 -6.94 -9.62
N ILE A 657 -25.19 -5.96 -8.71
CA ILE A 657 -25.05 -6.21 -7.28
C ILE A 657 -26.47 -6.36 -6.72
N ALA A 658 -26.76 -7.51 -6.13
CA ALA A 658 -28.04 -7.72 -5.47
C ALA A 658 -28.03 -7.05 -4.08
N ASN A 659 -28.83 -6.00 -3.92
CA ASN A 659 -29.21 -5.32 -2.65
C ASN A 659 -28.17 -5.36 -1.51
N GLN A 660 -27.55 -4.22 -1.21
CA GLN A 660 -26.71 -4.08 -0.02
C GLN A 660 -27.55 -4.20 1.26
N ILE A 661 -27.06 -4.99 2.22
CA ILE A 661 -27.66 -5.15 3.54
C ILE A 661 -27.31 -3.92 4.37
N CYS A 662 -28.29 -3.08 4.69
CA CYS A 662 -28.03 -1.84 5.46
C CYS A 662 -28.75 -1.78 6.81
N ASP A 663 -29.70 -2.69 7.10
CA ASP A 663 -30.44 -2.66 8.37
C ASP A 663 -30.03 -3.76 9.35
N LYS A 664 -30.10 -3.41 10.64
CA LYS A 664 -29.69 -4.26 11.75
C LYS A 664 -30.64 -5.45 11.98
N ASP A 665 -31.90 -5.32 11.59
CA ASP A 665 -32.92 -6.35 11.84
C ASP A 665 -32.75 -7.54 10.87
N ASN A 666 -32.41 -7.27 9.61
CA ASN A 666 -32.04 -8.25 8.61
C ASN A 666 -30.75 -8.99 8.99
N ILE A 667 -29.73 -8.27 9.46
CA ILE A 667 -28.49 -8.90 9.95
C ILE A 667 -28.80 -9.84 11.13
N ASN A 668 -29.61 -9.39 12.08
CA ASN A 668 -30.03 -10.22 13.22
C ASN A 668 -30.83 -11.46 12.78
N TYR A 669 -31.71 -11.31 11.79
CA TYR A 669 -32.48 -12.40 11.20
C TYR A 669 -31.56 -13.44 10.53
N ILE A 670 -30.60 -13.00 9.72
CA ILE A 670 -29.63 -13.89 9.05
C ILE A 670 -28.81 -14.65 10.10
N TYR A 671 -28.25 -13.97 11.09
CA TYR A 671 -27.48 -14.63 12.14
C TYR A 671 -28.30 -15.65 12.92
N LYS A 672 -29.58 -15.38 13.21
CA LYS A 672 -30.47 -16.36 13.84
C LYS A 672 -30.61 -17.62 12.98
N LYS A 673 -30.73 -17.51 11.66
CA LYS A 673 -30.77 -18.65 10.74
C LYS A 673 -29.44 -19.40 10.70
N TYR A 674 -28.32 -18.69 10.67
CA TYR A 674 -26.98 -19.30 10.67
C TYR A 674 -26.70 -20.06 11.95
N PHE A 675 -27.09 -19.53 13.13
CA PHE A 675 -27.00 -20.27 14.39
C PHE A 675 -27.82 -21.56 14.35
N ALA A 676 -29.05 -21.53 13.82
CA ALA A 676 -29.88 -22.72 13.73
C ALA A 676 -29.22 -23.81 12.86
N LEU A 677 -28.66 -23.43 11.70
CA LEU A 677 -27.92 -24.34 10.82
C LEU A 677 -26.64 -24.87 11.48
N ALA A 678 -25.88 -24.01 12.17
CA ALA A 678 -24.67 -24.40 12.88
C ALA A 678 -24.98 -25.38 14.04
N PHE A 679 -26.10 -25.20 14.75
CA PHE A 679 -26.54 -26.13 15.80
C PHE A 679 -26.97 -27.49 15.24
N GLU A 680 -27.66 -27.50 14.10
CA GLU A 680 -28.03 -28.74 13.41
C GLU A 680 -26.77 -29.50 12.95
N PHE A 681 -25.84 -28.79 12.31
CA PHE A 681 -24.58 -29.36 11.81
C PHE A 681 -23.62 -29.81 12.93
N ALA A 682 -23.66 -29.13 14.09
CA ALA A 682 -22.90 -29.55 15.26
C ALA A 682 -23.39 -30.92 15.78
N GLY A 683 -24.67 -31.26 15.60
CA GLY A 683 -25.20 -32.58 15.94
C GLY A 683 -24.89 -32.98 17.39
N THR A 684 -24.14 -34.06 17.55
CA THR A 684 -23.65 -34.58 18.86
C THR A 684 -22.15 -34.34 19.09
N ASP A 685 -21.47 -33.64 18.19
CA ASP A 685 -20.02 -33.40 18.24
C ASP A 685 -19.68 -32.30 19.27
N LEU A 686 -19.12 -32.70 20.42
CA LEU A 686 -18.81 -31.78 21.51
C LEU A 686 -17.77 -30.73 21.14
N LYS A 687 -16.84 -31.03 20.22
CA LYS A 687 -15.81 -30.07 19.79
C LYS A 687 -16.44 -28.90 19.04
N LYS A 688 -17.39 -29.19 18.14
CA LYS A 688 -18.18 -28.15 17.46
C LYS A 688 -19.00 -27.32 18.45
N TRP A 689 -19.66 -27.98 19.40
CA TRP A 689 -20.40 -27.28 20.46
C TRP A 689 -19.50 -26.38 21.32
N GLY A 690 -18.26 -26.81 21.59
CA GLY A 690 -17.27 -26.01 22.31
C GLY A 690 -16.99 -24.66 21.63
N SER A 691 -16.88 -24.64 20.30
CA SER A 691 -16.54 -23.39 19.57
C SER A 691 -17.56 -22.24 19.78
N PHE A 692 -18.84 -22.52 20.09
CA PHE A 692 -19.81 -21.46 20.42
C PHE A 692 -19.46 -20.70 21.72
N PHE A 693 -18.67 -21.29 22.60
CA PHE A 693 -18.19 -20.68 23.84
C PHE A 693 -16.90 -19.88 23.65
N GLU A 694 -16.26 -19.91 22.49
CA GLU A 694 -15.09 -19.05 22.24
C GLU A 694 -15.47 -17.57 22.35
N ASN A 695 -16.64 -17.17 21.84
CA ASN A 695 -17.14 -15.80 21.94
C ASN A 695 -18.48 -15.68 22.68
N GLY A 696 -19.20 -16.78 22.95
CA GLY A 696 -20.47 -16.72 23.70
C GLY A 696 -21.60 -15.92 23.05
N THR A 697 -21.49 -15.59 21.76
CA THR A 697 -22.44 -14.69 21.08
C THR A 697 -23.84 -15.28 20.99
N PHE A 698 -24.00 -16.61 21.06
CA PHE A 698 -25.31 -17.27 21.15
C PHE A 698 -26.18 -16.76 22.32
N LEU A 699 -25.57 -16.27 23.41
CA LEU A 699 -26.28 -15.69 24.55
C LEU A 699 -27.00 -14.39 24.15
N ILE A 700 -26.33 -13.54 23.37
CA ILE A 700 -26.87 -12.26 22.88
C ILE A 700 -28.03 -12.51 21.91
N TYR A 701 -27.95 -13.57 21.12
CA TYR A 701 -28.99 -13.94 20.15
C TYR A 701 -30.15 -14.75 20.77
N GLY A 702 -30.16 -14.95 22.09
CA GLY A 702 -31.27 -15.58 22.81
C GLY A 702 -31.30 -17.11 22.75
N TYR A 703 -30.17 -17.76 22.42
CA TYR A 703 -30.09 -19.22 22.27
C TYR A 703 -29.66 -19.98 23.53
N LYS A 704 -29.53 -19.31 24.68
CA LYS A 704 -29.08 -19.90 25.96
C LYS A 704 -29.74 -21.24 26.27
N ASN A 705 -31.08 -21.28 26.30
CA ASN A 705 -31.82 -22.47 26.72
C ASN A 705 -31.67 -23.65 25.73
N ILE A 706 -31.56 -23.34 24.43
CA ILE A 706 -31.39 -24.35 23.37
C ILE A 706 -30.02 -25.00 23.49
N VAL A 707 -28.96 -24.18 23.61
CA VAL A 707 -27.57 -24.64 23.76
C VAL A 707 -27.42 -25.48 25.04
N ILE A 708 -27.90 -24.98 26.18
CA ILE A 708 -27.86 -25.72 27.46
C ILE A 708 -28.62 -27.04 27.36
N GLY A 709 -29.84 -27.04 26.81
CA GLY A 709 -30.66 -28.25 26.66
C GLY A 709 -29.96 -29.31 25.82
N LYS A 710 -29.40 -28.92 24.67
CA LYS A 710 -28.73 -29.85 23.75
C LYS A 710 -27.46 -30.43 24.34
N ILE A 711 -26.62 -29.61 24.97
CA ILE A 711 -25.39 -30.07 25.65
C ILE A 711 -25.72 -31.03 26.79
N LYS A 712 -26.76 -30.74 27.59
CA LYS A 712 -27.23 -31.66 28.64
C LYS A 712 -27.61 -33.03 28.08
N ASP A 713 -28.29 -33.07 26.94
CA ASP A 713 -28.70 -34.33 26.33
C ASP A 713 -27.51 -35.09 25.73
N ILE A 714 -26.53 -34.38 25.17
CA ILE A 714 -25.26 -34.98 24.70
C ILE A 714 -24.48 -35.57 25.89
N LEU A 715 -24.32 -34.83 26.99
CA LEU A 715 -23.57 -35.27 28.17
C LEU A 715 -24.24 -36.45 28.92
N LYS A 716 -25.55 -36.65 28.78
CA LYS A 716 -26.24 -37.84 29.31
C LYS A 716 -25.89 -39.13 28.56
N ASN A 717 -25.35 -39.03 27.35
CA ASN A 717 -24.99 -40.20 26.56
C ASN A 717 -23.68 -40.82 27.09
N ASN A 718 -23.73 -42.08 27.51
CA ASN A 718 -22.59 -42.78 28.10
C ASN A 718 -21.48 -43.15 27.11
N ASN A 719 -21.66 -42.90 25.81
CA ASN A 719 -20.68 -43.23 24.77
C ASN A 719 -19.53 -42.21 24.62
N ILE A 720 -19.58 -41.08 25.34
CA ILE A 720 -18.52 -40.06 25.32
C ILE A 720 -17.48 -40.42 26.36
N ASP A 721 -16.22 -40.57 25.94
CA ASP A 721 -15.12 -40.85 26.85
C ASP A 721 -14.80 -39.64 27.75
N ASP A 722 -13.98 -39.88 28.77
CA ASP A 722 -13.64 -38.84 29.74
C ASP A 722 -12.69 -37.78 29.18
N GLU A 723 -11.90 -38.10 28.14
CA GLU A 723 -10.97 -37.17 27.51
C GLU A 723 -11.73 -36.12 26.69
N GLU A 724 -12.69 -36.54 25.87
CA GLU A 724 -13.55 -35.65 25.10
C GLU A 724 -14.40 -34.76 26.01
N LYS A 725 -14.96 -35.32 27.10
CA LYS A 725 -15.66 -34.53 28.14
C LYS A 725 -14.74 -33.50 28.78
N TYR A 726 -13.48 -33.85 28.99
CA TYR A 726 -12.52 -33.00 29.66
C TYR A 726 -12.08 -31.83 28.78
N GLU A 727 -11.79 -32.09 27.49
CA GLU A 727 -11.50 -31.03 26.52
C GLU A 727 -12.68 -30.06 26.35
N PHE A 728 -13.90 -30.57 26.28
CA PHE A 728 -15.09 -29.72 26.31
C PHE A 728 -15.20 -28.94 27.63
N GLY A 729 -14.98 -29.60 28.77
CA GLY A 729 -14.99 -28.99 30.09
C GLY A 729 -13.97 -27.86 30.24
N LYS A 730 -12.80 -27.96 29.60
CA LYS A 730 -11.79 -26.89 29.55
C LYS A 730 -12.31 -25.66 28.83
N ILE A 731 -12.94 -25.82 27.68
CA ILE A 731 -13.53 -24.72 26.92
C ILE A 731 -14.59 -23.99 27.77
N ILE A 732 -15.47 -24.75 28.42
CA ILE A 732 -16.50 -24.16 29.30
C ILE A 732 -15.88 -23.46 30.51
N ARG A 733 -14.86 -24.06 31.13
CA ARG A 733 -14.13 -23.47 32.25
C ARG A 733 -13.43 -22.16 31.85
N GLU A 734 -12.79 -22.13 30.68
CA GLU A 734 -12.16 -20.94 30.13
C GLU A 734 -13.18 -19.83 29.87
N PHE A 735 -14.32 -20.17 29.27
CA PHE A 735 -15.43 -19.22 29.07
C PHE A 735 -15.86 -18.60 30.41
N ILE A 736 -16.11 -19.42 31.43
CA ILE A 736 -16.52 -18.95 32.77
C ILE A 736 -15.43 -18.05 33.37
N TYR A 737 -14.16 -18.48 33.32
CA TYR A 737 -13.02 -17.72 33.80
C TYR A 737 -12.96 -16.35 33.12
N ARG A 738 -13.01 -16.31 31.79
CA ARG A 738 -12.86 -15.09 30.99
C ARG A 738 -13.86 -14.00 31.40
N TYR A 739 -15.13 -14.36 31.50
CA TYR A 739 -16.19 -13.40 31.83
C TYR A 739 -16.28 -13.06 33.33
N ARG A 740 -15.71 -13.87 34.22
CA ARG A 740 -15.53 -13.53 35.64
C ARG A 740 -14.30 -12.67 35.89
N TYR A 741 -13.21 -12.96 35.17
CA TYR A 741 -11.94 -12.24 35.28
C TYR A 741 -12.04 -10.83 34.67
N ILE A 742 -12.61 -10.73 33.46
CA ILE A 742 -12.88 -9.48 32.75
C ILE A 742 -14.38 -9.41 32.41
N PRO A 743 -15.19 -8.73 33.25
CA PRO A 743 -16.62 -8.57 32.99
C PRO A 743 -16.89 -7.89 31.65
N ASN A 744 -17.74 -8.51 30.83
CA ASN A 744 -18.17 -7.98 29.53
C ASN A 744 -19.53 -7.29 29.65
N LYS A 745 -19.76 -6.20 28.91
CA LYS A 745 -21.03 -5.44 28.96
C LYS A 745 -22.20 -6.15 28.26
N PHE A 746 -21.92 -7.08 27.34
CA PHE A 746 -22.93 -7.75 26.51
C PHE A 746 -23.38 -9.11 27.06
N ILE A 747 -22.66 -9.70 28.01
CA ILE A 747 -22.97 -11.00 28.62
C ILE A 747 -23.24 -10.78 30.10
N ASN A 748 -24.42 -11.23 30.57
CA ASN A 748 -24.82 -11.07 31.96
C ASN A 748 -24.11 -12.09 32.86
N SER A 749 -23.82 -11.69 34.10
CA SER A 749 -23.24 -12.59 35.10
C SER A 749 -24.16 -13.78 35.43
N GLU A 750 -25.48 -13.58 35.36
CA GLU A 750 -26.47 -14.64 35.52
C GLU A 750 -26.33 -15.73 34.45
N ASP A 751 -26.06 -15.36 33.20
CA ASP A 751 -25.88 -16.32 32.11
C ASP A 751 -24.61 -17.16 32.30
N VAL A 752 -23.53 -16.56 32.81
CA VAL A 752 -22.29 -17.27 33.16
C VAL A 752 -22.53 -18.25 34.31
N ASN A 753 -23.30 -17.84 35.32
CA ASN A 753 -23.66 -18.70 36.44
C ASN A 753 -24.58 -19.86 36.01
N ASP A 754 -25.48 -19.63 35.06
CA ASP A 754 -26.31 -20.68 34.47
C ASP A 754 -25.44 -21.69 33.70
N ILE A 755 -24.45 -21.23 32.94
CA ILE A 755 -23.52 -22.13 32.21
C ILE A 755 -22.71 -23.00 33.19
N GLU A 756 -22.22 -22.42 34.30
CA GLU A 756 -21.56 -23.20 35.35
C GLU A 756 -22.51 -24.28 35.92
N LYS A 757 -23.66 -23.86 36.45
CA LYS A 757 -24.60 -24.75 37.15
C LYS A 757 -25.25 -25.80 36.25
N LEU A 758 -25.57 -25.42 35.02
CA LEU A 758 -26.39 -26.23 34.13
C LEU A 758 -25.55 -27.03 33.12
N ILE A 759 -24.33 -26.60 32.79
CA ILE A 759 -23.43 -27.35 31.91
C ILE A 759 -22.26 -27.91 32.71
N PHE A 760 -21.40 -27.05 33.24
CA PHE A 760 -20.12 -27.44 33.81
C PHE A 760 -20.25 -28.44 34.97
N ASP A 761 -21.13 -28.16 35.94
CA ASP A 761 -21.34 -29.01 37.11
C ASP A 761 -21.93 -30.40 36.76
N ASN A 762 -22.53 -30.54 35.58
CA ASN A 762 -23.11 -31.80 35.09
C ASN A 762 -22.12 -32.65 34.27
N ILE A 763 -20.91 -32.16 34.01
CA ILE A 763 -19.86 -32.98 33.39
C ILE A 763 -19.36 -33.98 34.43
N LYS A 764 -19.61 -35.27 34.20
CA LYS A 764 -19.19 -36.36 35.10
C LYS A 764 -18.20 -37.30 34.39
N TYR A 765 -17.07 -37.53 35.05
CA TYR A 765 -16.02 -38.42 34.59
C TYR A 765 -16.12 -39.79 35.26
N ASN A 766 -15.89 -40.86 34.51
CA ASN A 766 -15.77 -42.21 35.08
C ASN A 766 -14.45 -42.34 35.87
N ASN A 767 -13.35 -41.83 35.30
CA ASN A 767 -12.09 -41.64 35.99
C ASN A 767 -12.09 -40.28 36.71
N TYR A 768 -12.21 -40.32 38.04
CA TYR A 768 -12.31 -39.11 38.86
C TYR A 768 -11.09 -38.18 38.75
N LEU A 769 -9.94 -38.67 38.25
CA LEU A 769 -8.71 -37.90 38.08
C LEU A 769 -8.86 -36.73 37.09
N TYR A 770 -9.74 -36.84 36.08
CA TYR A 770 -10.03 -35.74 35.14
C TYR A 770 -10.61 -34.49 35.82
N ASN A 771 -11.21 -34.61 37.01
CA ASN A 771 -11.67 -33.45 37.78
C ASN A 771 -10.51 -32.50 38.17
N TYR A 772 -9.27 -33.01 38.18
CA TYR A 772 -8.12 -32.33 38.77
C TYR A 772 -7.07 -31.87 37.76
N LEU A 773 -7.08 -32.39 36.53
CA LEU A 773 -6.05 -32.10 35.52
C LEU A 773 -5.88 -30.61 35.23
N TYR A 774 -6.97 -29.83 35.28
CA TYR A 774 -6.98 -28.40 34.91
C TYR A 774 -5.97 -27.54 35.68
N ALA A 775 -5.60 -27.94 36.90
CA ALA A 775 -4.62 -27.23 37.71
C ALA A 775 -3.17 -27.51 37.25
N PHE A 776 -2.94 -28.51 36.40
CA PHE A 776 -1.62 -29.02 35.99
C PHE A 776 -1.38 -28.89 34.47
N GLU A 777 -2.17 -28.08 33.76
CA GLU A 777 -2.03 -27.82 32.32
C GLU A 777 -1.23 -26.54 31.98
N ASN A 778 -0.93 -26.34 30.69
CA ASN A 778 -0.04 -25.29 30.21
C ASN A 778 -0.86 -24.02 29.96
N GLY A 779 -0.26 -22.85 30.19
CA GLY A 779 -0.93 -21.57 30.02
C GLY A 779 -1.71 -21.10 31.26
N ALA A 780 -2.75 -20.28 31.03
CA ALA A 780 -3.46 -19.56 32.08
C ALA A 780 -4.27 -20.49 32.99
N TYR A 781 -4.16 -20.29 34.30
CA TYR A 781 -4.93 -21.03 35.29
C TYR A 781 -6.39 -20.57 35.32
N HIS A 782 -7.25 -21.33 34.63
CA HIS A 782 -8.68 -21.03 34.52
C HIS A 782 -9.49 -21.50 35.74
N THR A 783 -9.22 -20.98 36.94
CA THR A 783 -10.08 -21.27 38.11
C THR A 783 -11.51 -20.77 37.87
N LEU A 784 -12.53 -21.49 38.34
CA LEU A 784 -13.93 -21.05 38.20
C LEU A 784 -14.18 -19.70 38.90
N TYR A 785 -13.43 -19.39 39.95
CA TYR A 785 -13.60 -18.18 40.75
C TYR A 785 -12.29 -17.38 40.80
N PRO A 786 -11.92 -16.70 39.70
CA PRO A 786 -10.67 -15.95 39.65
C PRO A 786 -10.78 -14.64 40.44
N VAL A 787 -9.63 -14.16 40.93
CA VAL A 787 -9.51 -12.78 41.38
C VAL A 787 -9.67 -11.88 40.14
N PRO A 788 -10.68 -10.97 40.08
CA PRO A 788 -10.95 -10.18 38.89
C PRO A 788 -9.80 -9.24 38.53
N HIS A 789 -9.65 -8.92 37.24
CA HIS A 789 -8.54 -8.11 36.72
C HIS A 789 -8.45 -6.68 37.29
N LYS A 790 -9.51 -6.21 37.96
CA LYS A 790 -9.54 -4.88 38.59
C LYS A 790 -8.69 -4.81 39.88
N VAL A 791 -8.21 -5.95 40.39
CA VAL A 791 -7.41 -6.03 41.62
C VAL A 791 -5.93 -5.93 41.27
N LYS A 792 -5.17 -5.07 41.95
CA LYS A 792 -3.70 -5.02 41.78
C LYS A 792 -3.09 -6.38 42.15
N ASN A 793 -2.16 -6.88 41.33
CA ASN A 793 -1.45 -8.14 41.56
C ASN A 793 -2.33 -9.40 41.46
N ASP A 794 -3.46 -9.30 40.76
CA ASP A 794 -4.38 -10.37 40.38
C ASP A 794 -3.69 -11.63 39.82
N PHE A 795 -2.73 -11.47 38.90
CA PHE A 795 -1.98 -12.58 38.30
C PHE A 795 -1.28 -13.42 39.37
N ASN A 796 -0.50 -12.78 40.24
CA ASN A 796 0.23 -13.44 41.31
C ASN A 796 -0.72 -14.10 42.34
N LEU A 797 -1.86 -13.46 42.63
CA LEU A 797 -2.87 -14.03 43.53
C LEU A 797 -3.53 -15.28 42.93
N ASN A 798 -3.85 -15.26 41.64
CA ASN A 798 -4.40 -16.41 40.94
C ASN A 798 -3.36 -17.54 40.79
N GLN A 799 -2.08 -17.21 40.58
CA GLN A 799 -0.98 -18.18 40.56
C GLN A 799 -0.79 -18.85 41.92
N LYS A 800 -0.79 -18.09 43.02
CA LYS A 800 -0.74 -18.67 44.36
C LYS A 800 -1.93 -19.59 44.64
N LYS A 801 -3.13 -19.20 44.19
CA LYS A 801 -4.33 -20.05 44.30
C LYS A 801 -4.17 -21.36 43.53
N ARG A 802 -3.52 -21.34 42.35
CA ARG A 802 -3.17 -22.55 41.60
C ARG A 802 -2.32 -23.50 42.44
N GLU A 803 -1.26 -22.98 43.06
CA GLU A 803 -0.33 -23.77 43.87
C GLU A 803 -1.02 -24.40 45.09
N ASP A 804 -1.86 -23.61 45.78
CA ASP A 804 -2.66 -24.09 46.92
C ASP A 804 -3.63 -25.21 46.48
N ASP A 805 -4.33 -25.02 45.35
CA ASP A 805 -5.25 -26.02 44.78
C ASP A 805 -4.49 -27.29 44.34
N GLN A 806 -3.35 -27.16 43.67
CA GLN A 806 -2.49 -28.28 43.27
C GLN A 806 -2.04 -29.11 44.47
N LEU A 807 -1.65 -28.46 45.57
CA LEU A 807 -1.22 -29.13 46.79
C LEU A 807 -2.35 -29.92 47.46
N GLU A 808 -3.54 -29.34 47.57
CA GLU A 808 -4.71 -30.06 48.11
C GLU A 808 -5.15 -31.22 47.20
N ILE A 809 -5.11 -31.03 45.88
CA ILE A 809 -5.40 -32.08 44.90
C ILE A 809 -4.44 -33.26 45.07
N ILE A 810 -3.13 -33.02 45.13
CA ILE A 810 -2.15 -34.09 45.25
C ILE A 810 -2.32 -34.83 46.59
N LYS A 811 -2.61 -34.13 47.70
CA LYS A 811 -2.96 -34.80 48.98
C LYS A 811 -4.16 -35.73 48.83
N VAL A 812 -5.23 -35.28 48.17
CA VAL A 812 -6.44 -36.08 47.95
C VAL A 812 -6.13 -37.33 47.12
N ILE A 813 -5.37 -37.19 46.04
CA ILE A 813 -4.97 -38.32 45.19
C ILE A 813 -4.06 -39.28 45.95
N TYR A 814 -3.09 -38.77 46.70
CA TYR A 814 -2.16 -39.56 47.49
C TYR A 814 -2.88 -40.39 48.56
N ASN A 815 -3.87 -39.79 49.24
CA ASN A 815 -4.68 -40.46 50.27
C ASN A 815 -5.51 -41.64 49.72
N LYS A 816 -5.83 -41.64 48.43
CA LYS A 816 -6.50 -42.77 47.76
C LYS A 816 -5.54 -43.90 47.37
N GLY A 817 -4.26 -43.59 47.22
CA GLY A 817 -3.19 -44.57 47.07
C GLY A 817 -2.14 -44.19 46.02
N SER A 818 -0.93 -44.71 46.15
CA SER A 818 0.21 -44.37 45.27
C SER A 818 -0.01 -44.76 43.80
N ASN A 819 -0.85 -45.77 43.51
CA ASN A 819 -1.17 -46.16 42.13
C ASN A 819 -2.01 -45.09 41.42
N ASP A 820 -2.90 -44.38 42.14
CA ASP A 820 -3.70 -43.31 41.55
C ASP A 820 -2.85 -42.07 41.26
N LEU A 821 -1.81 -41.82 42.09
CA LEU A 821 -0.80 -40.80 41.80
C LEU A 821 -0.04 -41.11 40.51
N PHE A 822 0.43 -42.35 40.30
CA PHE A 822 1.13 -42.72 39.06
C PHE A 822 0.23 -42.61 37.83
N LYS A 823 -1.02 -43.06 37.93
CA LYS A 823 -2.02 -42.85 36.86
C LYS A 823 -2.22 -41.36 36.58
N PHE A 824 -2.37 -40.53 37.60
CA PHE A 824 -2.54 -39.09 37.43
C PHE A 824 -1.34 -38.45 36.74
N LEU A 825 -0.12 -38.78 37.17
CA LEU A 825 1.11 -38.26 36.55
C LEU A 825 1.27 -38.68 35.10
N SER A 826 0.77 -39.87 34.72
CA SER A 826 0.73 -40.30 33.32
C SER A 826 -0.28 -39.52 32.46
N MET A 827 -1.33 -38.96 33.07
CA MET A 827 -2.33 -38.13 32.39
C MET A 827 -1.88 -36.68 32.24
N ILE A 828 -0.97 -36.19 33.09
CA ILE A 828 -0.38 -34.86 32.95
C ILE A 828 0.60 -34.91 31.79
N THR A 829 0.39 -34.09 30.76
CA THR A 829 1.29 -34.01 29.60
C THR A 829 2.57 -33.25 29.92
N ILE A 830 2.50 -32.28 30.83
CA ILE A 830 3.59 -31.38 31.18
C ILE A 830 4.57 -32.05 32.14
N ASP A 831 5.83 -31.72 31.96
CA ASP A 831 6.90 -32.03 32.89
C ASP A 831 7.34 -30.71 33.55
N ASP A 832 6.82 -30.42 34.74
CA ASP A 832 7.02 -29.14 35.44
C ASP A 832 7.66 -29.37 36.82
N PHE A 833 8.76 -28.66 37.06
CA PHE A 833 9.54 -28.69 38.30
C PHE A 833 8.70 -28.42 39.56
N ASN A 834 7.75 -27.47 39.51
CA ASN A 834 6.93 -27.12 40.66
C ASN A 834 5.99 -28.25 41.09
N ILE A 835 5.53 -29.09 40.15
CA ILE A 835 4.70 -30.25 40.47
C ILE A 835 5.49 -31.22 41.37
N GLY A 836 6.78 -31.43 41.08
CA GLY A 836 7.67 -32.24 41.90
C GLY A 836 7.76 -31.74 43.34
N ILE A 837 7.91 -30.43 43.52
CA ILE A 837 7.93 -29.78 44.84
C ILE A 837 6.61 -30.04 45.58
N ILE A 838 5.49 -29.84 44.90
CA ILE A 838 4.15 -30.01 45.49
C ILE A 838 3.92 -31.46 45.92
N ILE A 839 4.37 -32.45 45.15
CA ILE A 839 4.26 -33.88 45.52
C ILE A 839 5.01 -34.18 46.82
N PHE A 840 6.25 -33.69 46.97
CA PHE A 840 7.01 -33.89 48.21
C PHE A 840 6.41 -33.13 49.40
N ARG A 841 5.94 -31.90 49.19
CA ARG A 841 5.25 -31.13 50.25
C ARG A 841 3.95 -31.79 50.70
N SER A 842 3.25 -32.46 49.79
CA SER A 842 2.02 -33.21 50.09
C SER A 842 2.30 -34.47 50.92
N ASN A 843 3.46 -35.08 50.74
CA ASN A 843 3.92 -36.22 51.54
C ASN A 843 5.45 -36.24 51.65
N SER A 844 5.99 -35.74 52.77
CA SER A 844 7.42 -35.49 52.99
C SER A 844 8.28 -36.75 53.25
N PHE A 845 7.79 -37.91 52.82
CA PHE A 845 8.53 -39.18 52.79
C PHE A 845 9.09 -39.44 51.39
N ILE A 846 10.36 -39.84 51.31
CA ILE A 846 11.03 -40.17 50.04
C ILE A 846 10.45 -41.47 49.49
N ASN A 847 9.84 -41.40 48.31
CA ASN A 847 9.28 -42.55 47.62
C ASN A 847 10.16 -42.94 46.41
N PHE A 848 11.03 -43.94 46.59
CA PHE A 848 11.91 -44.41 45.51
C PHE A 848 11.15 -45.01 44.31
N LYS A 849 9.97 -45.61 44.51
CA LYS A 849 9.14 -46.10 43.40
C LYS A 849 8.60 -44.96 42.54
N LEU A 850 8.34 -43.79 43.15
CA LEU A 850 7.95 -42.59 42.41
C LEU A 850 9.12 -42.06 41.58
N LEU A 851 10.33 -42.02 42.14
CA LEU A 851 11.53 -41.61 41.38
C LEU A 851 11.77 -42.52 40.17
N ASP A 852 11.64 -43.83 40.36
CA ASP A 852 11.74 -44.82 39.27
C ASP A 852 10.66 -44.58 38.21
N PHE A 853 9.40 -44.41 38.63
CA PHE A 853 8.30 -44.12 37.71
C PHE A 853 8.53 -42.83 36.90
N LEU A 854 8.96 -41.75 37.54
CA LEU A 854 9.21 -40.47 36.87
C LEU A 854 10.35 -40.58 35.85
N TYR A 855 11.43 -41.28 36.20
CA TYR A 855 12.54 -41.52 35.29
C TYR A 855 12.12 -42.38 34.09
N ASP A 856 11.48 -43.53 34.32
CA ASP A 856 11.09 -44.48 33.28
C ASP A 856 10.06 -43.90 32.28
N ASN A 857 9.28 -42.90 32.71
CA ASN A 857 8.27 -42.23 31.88
C ASN A 857 8.74 -40.86 31.34
N GLY A 858 10.02 -40.51 31.48
CA GLY A 858 10.58 -39.26 30.94
C GLY A 858 10.07 -37.98 31.61
N LYS A 859 9.62 -38.04 32.88
CA LYS A 859 9.15 -36.91 33.69
C LYS A 859 10.28 -36.33 34.53
N TYR A 860 11.30 -35.83 33.84
CA TYR A 860 12.58 -35.41 34.42
C TYR A 860 12.52 -34.10 35.21
N GLU A 861 11.72 -33.11 34.79
CA GLU A 861 11.51 -31.87 35.55
C GLU A 861 10.76 -32.11 36.85
N ILE A 862 9.68 -32.92 36.83
CA ILE A 862 8.97 -33.32 38.04
C ILE A 862 9.91 -34.07 38.99
N PHE A 863 10.76 -34.96 38.44
CA PHE A 863 11.79 -35.65 39.21
C PHE A 863 12.72 -34.65 39.90
N LYS A 864 13.28 -33.70 39.15
CA LYS A 864 14.20 -32.67 39.67
C LYS A 864 13.56 -31.83 40.77
N GLY A 865 12.30 -31.42 40.58
CA GLY A 865 11.54 -30.68 41.59
C GLY A 865 11.34 -31.45 42.88
N TYR A 866 11.05 -32.76 42.78
CA TYR A 866 10.90 -33.63 43.94
C TYR A 866 12.23 -33.79 44.72
N ILE A 867 13.35 -33.96 44.01
CA ILE A 867 14.70 -34.00 44.63
C ILE A 867 15.06 -32.67 45.29
N ASN A 868 14.80 -31.53 44.63
CA ASN A 868 15.06 -30.22 45.21
C ASN A 868 14.24 -30.00 46.50
N ALA A 869 12.99 -30.45 46.55
CA ALA A 869 12.20 -30.36 47.77
C ALA A 869 12.74 -31.24 48.92
N ILE A 870 13.35 -32.40 48.61
CA ILE A 870 14.08 -33.20 49.60
C ILE A 870 15.31 -32.44 50.10
N LYS A 871 16.07 -31.79 49.21
CA LYS A 871 17.22 -30.95 49.56
C LYS A 871 16.80 -29.83 50.51
N GLU A 872 15.75 -29.10 50.20
CA GLU A 872 15.23 -28.01 51.05
C GLU A 872 14.84 -28.51 52.44
N ALA A 873 14.27 -29.72 52.55
CA ALA A 873 13.83 -30.28 53.81
C ALA A 873 14.93 -30.96 54.64
N ARG A 874 15.98 -31.50 54.01
CA ARG A 874 16.99 -32.37 54.69
C ARG A 874 18.45 -31.93 54.51
N GLY A 875 18.71 -30.94 53.66
CA GLY A 875 20.04 -30.41 53.34
C GLY A 875 20.80 -31.21 52.28
N SER A 876 21.81 -30.57 51.65
CA SER A 876 22.61 -31.16 50.57
C SER A 876 23.44 -32.36 51.02
N ASN A 877 23.97 -32.37 52.26
CA ASN A 877 24.78 -33.48 52.77
C ASN A 877 23.99 -34.79 52.83
N TYR A 878 22.69 -34.74 53.15
CA TYR A 878 21.83 -35.93 53.12
C TYR A 878 21.77 -36.56 51.73
N ILE A 879 21.76 -35.73 50.68
CA ILE A 879 21.72 -36.22 49.31
C ILE A 879 23.03 -36.93 48.97
N PHE A 880 24.18 -36.26 49.17
CA PHE A 880 25.49 -36.79 48.77
C PHE A 880 25.94 -37.98 49.63
N GLU A 881 25.72 -37.95 50.94
CA GLU A 881 26.22 -38.98 51.86
C GLU A 881 25.26 -40.15 52.05
N LYS A 882 23.99 -40.01 51.65
CA LYS A 882 22.98 -41.07 51.86
C LYS A 882 22.19 -41.41 50.61
N LEU A 883 21.56 -40.43 49.96
CA LEU A 883 20.75 -40.71 48.77
C LEU A 883 21.59 -41.27 47.62
N PHE A 884 22.80 -40.74 47.39
CA PHE A 884 23.73 -41.24 46.36
C PHE A 884 24.18 -42.68 46.60
N ILE A 885 24.32 -43.09 47.86
CA ILE A 885 24.61 -44.48 48.23
C ILE A 885 23.40 -45.38 47.91
N ASP A 886 22.20 -44.94 48.28
CA ASP A 886 20.95 -45.69 48.04
C ASP A 886 20.69 -45.92 46.54
N ILE A 887 21.18 -45.02 45.65
CA ILE A 887 21.01 -45.09 44.20
C ILE A 887 22.25 -45.54 43.43
N GLN A 888 23.30 -46.02 44.10
CA GLN A 888 24.56 -46.42 43.45
C GLN A 888 24.38 -47.47 42.33
N ASN A 889 23.37 -48.33 42.46
CA ASN A 889 23.05 -49.39 41.50
C ASN A 889 22.21 -48.91 40.30
N LYS A 890 21.78 -47.64 40.27
CA LYS A 890 21.01 -47.07 39.16
C LYS A 890 21.93 -46.76 37.97
N SER A 891 21.36 -46.32 36.84
CA SER A 891 22.18 -45.93 35.69
C SER A 891 22.91 -44.60 35.95
N ILE A 892 23.91 -44.29 35.12
CA ILE A 892 24.62 -43.00 35.19
C ILE A 892 23.62 -41.86 34.99
N GLU A 893 22.73 -41.97 34.01
CA GLU A 893 21.72 -40.96 33.69
C GLU A 893 20.80 -40.66 34.87
N PHE A 894 20.35 -41.70 35.60
CA PHE A 894 19.52 -41.53 36.80
C PHE A 894 20.28 -40.77 37.91
N ARG A 895 21.53 -41.15 38.17
CA ARG A 895 22.37 -40.47 39.17
C ARG A 895 22.64 -39.02 38.78
N MET A 896 22.90 -38.77 37.51
CA MET A 896 23.15 -37.42 37.00
C MET A 896 21.90 -36.56 37.06
N LEU A 897 20.70 -37.11 36.83
CA LEU A 897 19.44 -36.38 36.99
C LEU A 897 19.23 -35.89 38.44
N VAL A 898 19.68 -36.66 39.42
CA VAL A 898 19.73 -36.18 40.82
C VAL A 898 20.65 -34.97 40.93
N LEU A 899 21.88 -35.00 40.40
CA LEU A 899 22.79 -33.84 40.41
C LEU A 899 22.23 -32.63 39.66
N PHE A 900 21.54 -32.84 38.55
CA PHE A 900 20.90 -31.79 37.75
C PHE A 900 19.71 -31.13 38.47
N SER A 901 19.32 -31.65 39.64
CA SER A 901 18.31 -31.03 40.52
C SER A 901 18.89 -29.92 41.39
N PHE A 902 20.22 -29.71 41.38
CA PHE A 902 20.93 -28.75 42.22
C PHE A 902 21.53 -27.62 41.37
N ASN A 903 21.51 -26.40 41.90
CA ASN A 903 22.40 -25.34 41.43
C ASN A 903 23.86 -25.74 41.69
N ILE A 904 24.78 -25.33 40.81
CA ILE A 904 26.21 -25.60 40.98
C ILE A 904 26.76 -24.69 42.07
N ASP A 905 27.21 -25.29 43.17
CA ASP A 905 27.94 -24.62 44.26
C ASP A 905 29.25 -25.37 44.57
N GLU A 906 30.05 -24.83 45.50
CA GLU A 906 31.34 -25.42 45.87
C GLU A 906 31.20 -26.87 46.40
N VAL A 907 30.07 -27.21 47.02
CA VAL A 907 29.80 -28.54 47.56
C VAL A 907 29.52 -29.52 46.42
N VAL A 908 28.68 -29.13 45.46
CA VAL A 908 28.40 -29.91 44.25
C VAL A 908 29.68 -30.14 43.45
N LEU A 909 30.51 -29.10 43.23
CA LEU A 909 31.75 -29.22 42.47
C LEU A 909 32.73 -30.21 43.11
N LYS A 910 32.96 -30.09 44.43
CA LYS A 910 33.80 -31.04 45.16
C LYS A 910 33.26 -32.46 45.05
N PHE A 911 31.94 -32.65 45.11
CA PHE A 911 31.33 -33.96 44.94
C PHE A 911 31.52 -34.52 43.53
N VAL A 912 31.28 -33.72 42.48
CA VAL A 912 31.51 -34.13 41.08
C VAL A 912 32.96 -34.57 40.86
N GLN A 913 33.93 -33.89 41.45
CA GLN A 913 35.35 -34.28 41.39
C GLN A 913 35.65 -35.64 42.05
N THR A 914 34.81 -36.12 42.97
CA THR A 914 34.95 -37.46 43.57
C THR A 914 34.38 -38.59 42.72
N LEU A 915 33.61 -38.28 41.67
CA LEU A 915 32.99 -39.27 40.80
C LEU A 915 33.99 -39.88 39.80
N PRO A 916 33.70 -41.06 39.22
CA PRO A 916 34.50 -41.63 38.12
C PRO A 916 34.57 -40.69 36.90
N GLU A 917 35.68 -40.73 36.14
CA GLU A 917 35.89 -39.86 34.97
C GLU A 917 34.74 -39.91 33.94
N SER A 918 34.15 -41.09 33.71
CA SER A 918 33.01 -41.23 32.80
C SER A 918 31.76 -40.51 33.30
N GLU A 919 31.54 -40.44 34.61
CA GLU A 919 30.42 -39.70 35.21
C GLU A 919 30.70 -38.20 35.23
N GLN A 920 31.96 -37.79 35.44
CA GLN A 920 32.36 -36.39 35.32
C GLN A 920 32.16 -35.86 33.90
N TYR A 921 32.57 -36.64 32.89
CA TYR A 921 32.37 -36.28 31.49
C TYR A 921 30.88 -36.15 31.16
N TYR A 922 30.07 -37.16 31.52
CA TYR A 922 28.62 -37.13 31.31
C TYR A 922 27.96 -35.94 31.99
N TYR A 923 28.37 -35.64 33.23
CA TYR A 923 27.89 -34.48 33.97
C TYR A 923 28.12 -33.21 33.15
N TRP A 924 29.36 -32.87 32.79
CA TRP A 924 29.66 -31.63 32.07
C TRP A 924 29.06 -31.55 30.66
N GLU A 925 28.92 -32.69 29.98
CA GLU A 925 28.25 -32.79 28.67
C GLU A 925 26.74 -32.46 28.76
N LYS A 926 26.06 -32.85 29.86
CA LYS A 926 24.59 -32.79 29.97
C LYS A 926 24.04 -31.83 31.02
N THR A 927 24.89 -31.19 31.81
CA THR A 927 24.53 -30.29 32.92
C THR A 927 23.57 -29.20 32.46
N PRO A 928 22.31 -29.20 32.95
CA PRO A 928 21.31 -28.18 32.66
C PRO A 928 21.29 -27.16 33.80
N VAL A 929 21.82 -25.95 33.61
CA VAL A 929 21.98 -25.02 34.76
C VAL A 929 21.69 -23.56 34.46
N TYR A 930 20.96 -22.96 35.40
CA TYR A 930 20.81 -21.52 35.66
C TYR A 930 21.94 -21.05 36.59
N PRO A 931 22.67 -19.98 36.25
CA PRO A 931 23.85 -19.55 36.99
C PRO A 931 23.51 -19.07 38.41
N ASP A 932 24.31 -19.45 39.41
CA ASP A 932 24.31 -18.78 40.71
C ASP A 932 25.20 -17.54 40.61
N ALA A 933 24.59 -16.40 40.31
CA ALA A 933 25.28 -15.12 40.06
C ALA A 933 26.11 -14.60 41.26
N ASN A 934 26.06 -15.26 42.41
CA ASN A 934 26.68 -14.79 43.65
C ASN A 934 28.15 -15.23 43.83
N ASN A 935 28.72 -16.10 42.97
CA ASN A 935 30.11 -16.55 43.10
C ASN A 935 30.89 -16.54 41.76
N SER A 936 31.53 -15.41 41.46
CA SER A 936 32.25 -15.17 40.20
C SER A 936 33.41 -16.13 39.92
N VAL A 937 34.05 -16.71 40.94
CA VAL A 937 35.18 -17.63 40.77
C VAL A 937 34.72 -18.99 40.25
N ILE A 938 33.62 -19.50 40.81
CA ILE A 938 33.02 -20.78 40.39
C ILE A 938 32.53 -20.70 38.95
N SER A 939 31.98 -19.55 38.55
CA SER A 939 31.45 -19.33 37.19
C SER A 939 32.51 -19.47 36.10
N VAL A 940 33.75 -19.00 36.32
CA VAL A 940 34.84 -19.11 35.34
C VAL A 940 35.26 -20.57 35.12
N GLU A 941 35.39 -21.34 36.20
CA GLU A 941 35.75 -22.76 36.11
C GLU A 941 34.65 -23.57 35.39
N CYS A 942 33.39 -23.31 35.71
CA CYS A 942 32.25 -23.97 35.07
C CYS A 942 32.15 -23.65 33.57
N VAL A 943 32.33 -22.38 33.18
CA VAL A 943 32.30 -21.95 31.78
C VAL A 943 33.37 -22.66 30.96
N LYS A 944 34.60 -22.75 31.48
CA LYS A 944 35.68 -23.49 30.81
C LYS A 944 35.33 -24.97 30.66
N LYS A 945 34.81 -25.61 31.70
CA LYS A 945 34.40 -27.02 31.64
C LYS A 945 33.28 -27.27 30.63
N LEU A 946 32.26 -26.41 30.57
CA LEU A 946 31.17 -26.51 29.61
C LEU A 946 31.66 -26.29 28.16
N LEU A 947 32.58 -25.34 27.97
CA LEU A 947 33.21 -25.07 26.68
C LEU A 947 34.06 -26.27 26.23
N GLU A 948 34.87 -26.86 27.11
CA GLU A 948 35.68 -28.08 26.85
C GLU A 948 34.81 -29.26 26.38
N HIS A 949 33.62 -29.41 26.97
CA HIS A 949 32.70 -30.54 26.68
C HIS A 949 31.65 -30.22 25.61
N ASN A 950 31.76 -29.08 24.91
CA ASN A 950 30.84 -28.63 23.86
C ASN A 950 29.35 -28.58 24.29
N ASN A 951 29.07 -28.30 25.57
CA ASN A 951 27.71 -28.12 26.09
C ASN A 951 27.22 -26.68 25.83
N LEU A 952 27.15 -26.32 24.55
CA LEU A 952 26.92 -24.94 24.09
C LEU A 952 25.56 -24.38 24.52
N GLY A 953 24.50 -25.19 24.48
CA GLY A 953 23.16 -24.73 24.82
C GLY A 953 22.99 -24.27 26.27
N ASN A 954 23.69 -24.93 27.20
CA ASN A 954 23.69 -24.52 28.60
C ASN A 954 24.74 -23.44 28.88
N LEU A 955 25.89 -23.50 28.22
CA LEU A 955 26.95 -22.49 28.33
C LEU A 955 26.44 -21.07 28.04
N TYR A 956 25.51 -20.92 27.07
CA TYR A 956 24.86 -19.65 26.78
C TYR A 956 24.34 -18.92 28.03
N TYR A 957 23.60 -19.60 28.91
CA TYR A 957 22.99 -18.97 30.08
C TYR A 957 24.05 -18.45 31.06
N TRP A 958 25.19 -19.13 31.15
CA TRP A 958 26.31 -18.71 31.99
C TRP A 958 27.01 -17.47 31.45
N ILE A 959 27.33 -17.45 30.15
CA ILE A 959 28.05 -16.32 29.55
C ILE A 959 27.20 -15.05 29.48
N ILE A 960 25.86 -15.16 29.48
CA ILE A 960 24.97 -13.99 29.48
C ILE A 960 24.78 -13.37 30.87
N ASP A 961 24.69 -14.16 31.94
CA ASP A 961 24.40 -13.62 33.28
C ASP A 961 25.66 -13.11 34.02
N SER A 962 26.86 -13.38 33.50
CA SER A 962 28.15 -12.96 34.08
C SER A 962 29.04 -12.24 33.06
N GLU A 963 30.16 -11.66 33.50
CA GLU A 963 31.16 -11.01 32.64
C GLU A 963 32.43 -11.87 32.57
N PHE A 964 32.90 -12.11 31.35
CA PHE A 964 34.06 -12.95 31.01
C PHE A 964 35.04 -12.22 30.10
N GLU A 965 36.18 -12.82 29.78
CA GLU A 965 37.07 -12.28 28.73
C GLU A 965 36.41 -12.42 27.35
N VAL A 966 36.71 -11.48 26.43
CA VAL A 966 36.08 -11.43 25.10
C VAL A 966 36.28 -12.74 24.31
N ASP A 967 37.43 -13.39 24.49
CA ASP A 967 37.79 -14.64 23.84
C ASP A 967 36.80 -15.78 24.10
N ILE A 968 36.17 -15.82 25.29
CA ILE A 968 35.18 -16.85 25.64
C ILE A 968 33.93 -16.72 24.76
N TYR A 969 33.48 -15.49 24.49
CA TYR A 969 32.30 -15.25 23.66
C TYR A 969 32.59 -15.55 22.19
N ILE A 970 33.79 -15.21 21.71
CA ILE A 970 34.24 -15.51 20.35
C ILE A 970 34.39 -17.02 20.15
N GLU A 971 35.03 -17.71 21.10
CA GLU A 971 35.18 -19.17 21.06
C GLU A 971 33.81 -19.87 21.09
N TYR A 972 32.86 -19.37 21.87
CA TYR A 972 31.48 -19.85 21.86
C TYR A 972 30.85 -19.73 20.46
N LEU A 973 30.93 -18.57 19.81
CA LEU A 973 30.38 -18.37 18.46
C LEU A 973 31.06 -19.24 17.40
N ILE A 974 32.39 -19.40 17.49
CA ILE A 974 33.16 -20.28 16.59
C ILE A 974 32.74 -21.74 16.76
N LYS A 975 32.66 -22.24 18.01
CA LYS A 975 32.21 -23.62 18.28
C LYS A 975 30.77 -23.86 17.82
N LEU A 976 29.93 -22.84 17.90
CA LEU A 976 28.56 -22.88 17.42
C LEU A 976 28.51 -23.02 15.88
N LEU A 977 29.34 -22.27 15.14
CA LEU A 977 29.50 -22.43 13.68
C LEU A 977 30.02 -23.82 13.27
N GLN A 978 30.95 -24.38 14.05
CA GLN A 978 31.50 -25.72 13.82
C GLN A 978 30.48 -26.83 14.09
N ASN A 979 29.41 -26.54 14.83
CA ASN A 979 28.41 -27.52 15.25
C ASN A 979 27.02 -27.21 14.67
N GLN A 980 26.91 -27.25 13.34
CA GLN A 980 25.69 -26.91 12.59
C GLN A 980 24.42 -27.67 13.03
N LYS A 981 24.57 -28.88 13.59
CA LYS A 981 23.42 -29.64 14.15
C LYS A 981 22.75 -28.93 15.33
N PHE A 982 23.53 -28.21 16.14
CA PHE A 982 23.01 -27.46 17.28
C PHE A 982 22.19 -26.26 16.80
N ILE A 983 22.69 -25.52 15.80
CA ILE A 983 22.01 -24.38 15.16
C ILE A 983 20.63 -24.80 14.62
N SER A 984 20.53 -25.96 13.98
CA SER A 984 19.27 -26.46 13.43
C SER A 984 18.23 -26.94 14.47
N SER A 985 18.63 -27.12 15.74
CA SER A 985 17.80 -27.77 16.77
C SER A 985 17.20 -26.82 17.81
N ASP A 986 17.70 -25.59 17.92
CA ASP A 986 17.27 -24.61 18.93
C ASP A 986 16.50 -23.46 18.26
N GLU A 987 15.17 -23.45 18.42
CA GLU A 987 14.28 -22.44 17.84
C GLU A 987 14.58 -21.01 18.30
N ASN A 988 15.32 -20.82 19.41
CA ASN A 988 15.69 -19.51 19.94
C ASN A 988 17.16 -19.15 19.73
N ILE A 989 17.89 -19.90 18.91
CA ILE A 989 19.34 -19.72 18.71
C ILE A 989 19.70 -18.31 18.25
N ASP A 990 18.87 -17.72 17.40
CA ASP A 990 19.01 -16.36 16.86
C ASP A 990 19.08 -15.32 17.97
N TYR A 991 18.12 -15.39 18.92
CA TYR A 991 18.10 -14.51 20.09
C TYR A 991 19.36 -14.68 20.95
N LYS A 992 19.80 -15.94 21.14
CA LYS A 992 20.99 -16.26 21.94
C LYS A 992 22.25 -15.66 21.33
N ILE A 993 22.43 -15.79 20.02
CA ILE A 993 23.57 -15.23 19.30
C ILE A 993 23.60 -13.70 19.44
N LEU A 994 22.47 -13.01 19.28
CA LEU A 994 22.40 -11.56 19.44
C LEU A 994 22.78 -11.11 20.86
N LYS A 995 22.36 -11.84 21.89
CA LYS A 995 22.74 -11.55 23.28
C LYS A 995 24.24 -11.72 23.54
N VAL A 996 24.88 -12.66 22.86
CA VAL A 996 26.35 -12.82 22.92
C VAL A 996 27.05 -11.66 22.22
N PHE A 997 26.59 -11.22 21.05
CA PHE A 997 27.13 -10.01 20.41
C PHE A 997 26.95 -8.76 21.27
N GLU A 998 25.80 -8.60 21.93
CA GLU A 998 25.56 -7.51 22.90
C GLU A 998 26.59 -7.50 24.05
N LYS A 999 27.10 -8.67 24.45
CA LYS A 999 28.22 -8.75 25.41
C LYS A 999 29.54 -8.32 24.78
N ILE A 1000 29.85 -8.80 23.58
CA ILE A 1000 31.09 -8.44 22.85
C ILE A 1000 31.19 -6.92 22.63
N TYR A 1001 30.08 -6.25 22.34
CA TYR A 1001 30.04 -4.79 22.11
C TYR A 1001 30.34 -3.92 23.33
N LYS A 1002 30.43 -4.50 24.53
CA LYS A 1002 30.85 -3.78 25.74
C LYS A 1002 32.36 -3.61 25.83
N TYR A 1003 33.12 -4.31 24.98
CA TYR A 1003 34.58 -4.29 25.00
C TYR A 1003 35.12 -3.28 23.98
N ASP A 1004 36.17 -2.57 24.39
CA ASP A 1004 36.94 -1.73 23.48
C ASP A 1004 38.01 -2.62 22.82
N ILE A 1005 37.75 -3.02 21.57
CA ILE A 1005 38.60 -3.96 20.82
C ILE A 1005 39.66 -3.16 20.07
N VAL A 1006 40.89 -3.24 20.55
CA VAL A 1006 42.06 -2.53 19.98
C VAL A 1006 42.90 -3.44 19.08
N ASP A 1007 42.73 -4.76 19.19
CA ASP A 1007 43.46 -5.75 18.39
C ASP A 1007 42.81 -5.92 17.00
N ASP A 1008 43.54 -5.57 15.94
CA ASP A 1008 43.08 -5.64 14.55
C ASP A 1008 42.71 -7.07 14.10
N GLU A 1009 43.42 -8.09 14.58
CA GLU A 1009 43.14 -9.49 14.23
C GLU A 1009 41.85 -9.96 14.91
N LEU A 1010 41.66 -9.56 16.17
CA LEU A 1010 40.44 -9.85 16.92
C LEU A 1010 39.23 -9.11 16.34
N LEU A 1011 39.39 -7.84 16.00
CA LEU A 1011 38.37 -7.02 15.34
C LEU A 1011 37.94 -7.66 14.01
N PHE A 1012 38.90 -8.08 13.19
CA PHE A 1012 38.61 -8.74 11.91
C PHE A 1012 37.82 -10.04 12.11
N LYS A 1013 38.17 -10.86 13.11
CA LYS A 1013 37.40 -12.07 13.46
C LYS A 1013 35.97 -11.76 13.87
N ILE A 1014 35.75 -10.70 14.65
CA ILE A 1014 34.39 -10.29 15.06
C ILE A 1014 33.57 -9.83 13.86
N ILE A 1015 34.15 -9.02 12.96
CA ILE A 1015 33.48 -8.57 11.73
C ILE A 1015 33.07 -9.78 10.87
N GLN A 1016 33.96 -10.76 10.68
CA GLN A 1016 33.62 -11.99 9.96
C GLN A 1016 32.47 -12.76 10.61
N LEU A 1017 32.42 -12.83 11.94
CA LEU A 1017 31.31 -13.46 12.65
C LEU A 1017 30.00 -12.69 12.43
N GLU A 1018 30.03 -11.35 12.43
CA GLU A 1018 28.85 -10.52 12.13
C GLU A 1018 28.35 -10.70 10.69
N GLU A 1019 29.26 -10.83 9.71
CA GLU A 1019 28.91 -11.13 8.31
C GLU A 1019 28.22 -12.49 8.16
N VAL A 1020 28.79 -13.52 8.80
CA VAL A 1020 28.24 -14.89 8.74
C VAL A 1020 26.86 -14.96 9.38
N PHE A 1021 26.65 -14.25 10.49
CA PHE A 1021 25.39 -14.23 11.23
C PHE A 1021 24.44 -13.08 10.81
N ILE A 1022 24.66 -12.45 9.66
CA ILE A 1022 23.93 -11.22 9.30
C ILE A 1022 22.40 -11.39 9.27
N GLU A 1023 21.88 -12.55 8.86
CA GLU A 1023 20.44 -12.82 8.80
C GLU A 1023 19.78 -12.74 10.18
N ILE A 1024 20.51 -13.08 11.24
CA ILE A 1024 20.01 -13.07 12.61
C ILE A 1024 19.74 -11.63 13.08
N PHE A 1025 20.57 -10.67 12.66
CA PHE A 1025 20.39 -9.26 12.99
C PHE A 1025 19.11 -8.66 12.35
N CYS A 1026 18.54 -9.30 11.32
CA CYS A 1026 17.40 -8.82 10.55
C CYS A 1026 16.05 -9.04 11.24
N TYR A 1027 15.93 -10.13 12.01
CA TYR A 1027 14.70 -10.50 12.72
C TYR A 1027 14.61 -9.89 14.12
N SER A 1028 15.46 -8.91 14.44
CA SER A 1028 15.77 -8.53 15.82
C SER A 1028 14.58 -7.85 16.53
N TYR A 1029 13.94 -8.63 17.42
CA TYR A 1029 12.96 -8.17 18.41
C TYR A 1029 13.49 -7.09 19.40
N ASN A 1030 14.79 -6.73 19.35
CA ASN A 1030 15.50 -5.98 20.39
C ASN A 1030 16.46 -4.86 19.89
N ASN A 1031 16.44 -4.45 18.61
CA ASN A 1031 17.29 -3.38 18.06
C ASN A 1031 18.83 -3.60 18.15
N ILE A 1032 19.31 -4.82 18.39
CA ILE A 1032 20.75 -5.13 18.37
C ILE A 1032 21.22 -5.15 16.90
N LYS A 1033 22.23 -4.33 16.58
CA LYS A 1033 22.80 -4.18 15.22
C LYS A 1033 24.25 -4.63 15.20
N PRO A 1034 24.79 -5.08 14.04
CA PRO A 1034 26.18 -5.50 13.93
C PRO A 1034 27.12 -4.29 14.03
N GLN A 1035 27.66 -4.01 15.22
CA GLN A 1035 28.34 -2.74 15.52
C GLN A 1035 29.64 -2.56 14.73
N TYR A 1036 30.50 -3.58 14.67
CA TYR A 1036 31.82 -3.43 14.05
C TYR A 1036 31.73 -3.42 12.53
N LEU A 1037 30.89 -4.27 11.93
CA LEU A 1037 30.57 -4.30 10.51
C LEU A 1037 29.86 -3.01 10.08
N TYR A 1038 28.94 -2.49 10.89
CA TYR A 1038 28.32 -1.18 10.65
C TYR A 1038 29.37 -0.07 10.61
N ASN A 1039 30.30 -0.05 11.57
CA ASN A 1039 31.40 0.92 11.60
C ASN A 1039 32.32 0.78 10.38
N GLU A 1040 32.64 -0.46 9.99
CA GLU A 1040 33.47 -0.73 8.82
C GLU A 1040 32.82 -0.21 7.53
N LEU A 1041 31.52 -0.46 7.33
CA LEU A 1041 30.76 0.10 6.22
C LEU A 1041 30.69 1.63 6.25
N THR A 1042 30.52 2.20 7.45
CA THR A 1042 30.37 3.65 7.66
C THR A 1042 31.65 4.42 7.34
N TYR A 1043 32.82 3.88 7.70
CA TYR A 1043 34.09 4.61 7.61
C TYR A 1043 35.06 4.11 6.54
N ASN A 1044 34.92 2.87 6.06
CA ASN A 1044 35.80 2.30 5.04
C ASN A 1044 35.08 2.08 3.69
N PRO A 1045 35.26 2.96 2.69
CA PRO A 1045 34.56 2.86 1.41
C PRO A 1045 34.94 1.60 0.62
N LYS A 1046 36.11 1.00 0.89
CA LYS A 1046 36.56 -0.23 0.23
C LYS A 1046 35.68 -1.42 0.59
N MET A 1047 35.13 -1.45 1.81
CA MET A 1047 34.26 -2.53 2.26
C MET A 1047 32.98 -2.56 1.42
N SER A 1048 32.27 -1.43 1.33
CA SER A 1048 31.06 -1.28 0.51
C SER A 1048 31.31 -1.58 -0.96
N ALA A 1049 32.42 -1.10 -1.53
CA ALA A 1049 32.77 -1.37 -2.92
C ALA A 1049 33.14 -2.85 -3.17
N SER A 1050 33.77 -3.53 -2.19
CA SER A 1050 34.06 -4.97 -2.25
C SER A 1050 32.79 -5.80 -2.28
N LEU A 1051 31.80 -5.45 -1.45
CA LEU A 1051 30.49 -6.11 -1.45
C LEU A 1051 29.79 -5.94 -2.81
N LEU A 1052 29.81 -4.74 -3.39
CA LEU A 1052 29.23 -4.50 -4.73
C LEU A 1052 29.95 -5.29 -5.83
N LYS A 1053 31.27 -5.42 -5.74
CA LYS A 1053 32.06 -6.25 -6.66
C LYS A 1053 31.67 -7.72 -6.61
N ASN A 1054 31.28 -8.22 -5.44
CA ASN A 1054 30.84 -9.61 -5.28
C ASN A 1054 29.41 -9.83 -5.82
N ILE A 1055 28.54 -8.81 -5.73
CA ILE A 1055 27.12 -8.92 -6.11
C ILE A 1055 26.90 -8.71 -7.60
N TYR A 1056 27.56 -7.70 -8.18
CA TYR A 1056 27.32 -7.23 -9.54
C TYR A 1056 28.52 -7.55 -10.44
N LYS A 1057 28.26 -7.84 -11.72
CA LYS A 1057 29.33 -7.97 -12.72
C LYS A 1057 29.88 -6.59 -13.09
N SER A 1058 31.08 -6.54 -13.68
CA SER A 1058 31.56 -5.31 -14.32
C SER A 1058 30.74 -5.02 -15.58
N ASP A 1059 30.48 -3.74 -15.85
CA ASP A 1059 29.85 -3.23 -17.07
C ASP A 1059 30.64 -3.63 -18.33
N ASN A 1060 31.91 -4.01 -18.17
CA ASN A 1060 32.84 -4.41 -19.23
C ASN A 1060 33.04 -5.92 -19.39
N ASP A 1061 32.42 -6.76 -18.53
CA ASP A 1061 32.64 -8.21 -18.55
C ASP A 1061 31.78 -8.92 -19.61
N ILE A 1062 32.38 -9.87 -20.33
CA ILE A 1062 31.70 -10.81 -21.22
C ILE A 1062 31.63 -12.17 -20.50
N ASP A 1063 30.43 -12.75 -20.44
CA ASP A 1063 30.05 -14.04 -19.83
C ASP A 1063 31.19 -14.93 -19.29
N GLU A 1064 31.59 -14.69 -18.04
CA GLU A 1064 32.33 -15.66 -17.22
C GLU A 1064 31.37 -16.68 -16.56
N ASP A 1065 31.81 -17.94 -16.49
CA ASP A 1065 31.13 -18.99 -15.73
C ASP A 1065 31.14 -18.67 -14.21
N ILE A 1066 29.95 -18.73 -13.60
CA ILE A 1066 29.77 -18.47 -12.16
C ILE A 1066 30.10 -19.76 -11.39
N THR A 1067 31.11 -19.71 -10.52
CA THR A 1067 31.41 -20.80 -9.59
C THR A 1067 30.50 -20.75 -8.36
N GLU A 1068 30.26 -21.90 -7.73
CA GLU A 1068 29.44 -22.01 -6.51
C GLU A 1068 30.00 -21.14 -5.36
N GLU A 1069 31.33 -20.99 -5.27
CA GLU A 1069 31.99 -20.10 -4.30
C GLU A 1069 31.68 -18.62 -4.58
N LYS A 1070 31.75 -18.18 -5.84
CA LYS A 1070 31.38 -16.80 -6.23
C LYS A 1070 29.90 -16.54 -5.95
N GLU A 1071 29.03 -17.52 -6.19
CA GLU A 1071 27.61 -17.41 -5.90
C GLU A 1071 27.31 -17.27 -4.40
N ASN A 1072 27.99 -18.06 -3.56
CA ASN A 1072 27.83 -17.98 -2.10
C ASN A 1072 28.35 -16.64 -1.55
N LEU A 1073 29.49 -16.16 -2.05
CA LEU A 1073 30.02 -14.83 -1.69
C LEU A 1073 29.08 -13.70 -2.13
N ALA A 1074 28.48 -13.79 -3.31
CA ALA A 1074 27.50 -12.82 -3.79
C ALA A 1074 26.26 -12.80 -2.88
N LYS A 1075 25.75 -13.97 -2.48
CA LYS A 1075 24.61 -14.10 -1.56
C LYS A 1075 24.90 -13.45 -0.20
N ILE A 1076 26.05 -13.75 0.42
CA ILE A 1076 26.43 -13.15 1.71
C ILE A 1076 26.59 -11.63 1.55
N SER A 1077 27.28 -11.18 0.50
CA SER A 1077 27.51 -9.75 0.26
C SER A 1077 26.21 -8.98 0.06
N TRP A 1078 25.27 -9.56 -0.69
CA TRP A 1078 23.95 -8.99 -0.91
C TRP A 1078 23.17 -8.89 0.41
N LYS A 1079 23.20 -9.93 1.24
CA LYS A 1079 22.55 -9.92 2.56
C LYS A 1079 23.10 -8.80 3.44
N VAL A 1080 24.42 -8.57 3.45
CA VAL A 1080 25.04 -7.48 4.21
C VAL A 1080 24.51 -6.12 3.75
N LEU A 1081 24.59 -5.80 2.44
CA LEU A 1081 24.13 -4.50 1.93
C LEU A 1081 22.62 -4.30 2.04
N HIS A 1082 21.84 -5.38 1.93
CA HIS A 1082 20.38 -5.29 2.05
C HIS A 1082 19.94 -5.04 3.50
N ASN A 1083 20.62 -5.65 4.48
CA ASN A 1083 20.18 -5.67 5.87
C ASN A 1083 20.86 -4.61 6.75
N VAL A 1084 22.12 -4.27 6.48
CA VAL A 1084 22.85 -3.25 7.25
C VAL A 1084 22.62 -1.89 6.62
N LYS A 1085 21.61 -1.18 7.12
CA LYS A 1085 21.28 0.18 6.69
C LYS A 1085 22.19 1.19 7.40
N PHE A 1086 23.10 1.81 6.67
CA PHE A 1086 24.09 2.77 7.20
C PHE A 1086 24.19 4.04 6.34
N CYS A 1087 24.68 5.12 6.95
CA CYS A 1087 25.04 6.37 6.27
C CYS A 1087 26.56 6.59 6.37
N PRO A 1088 27.28 6.93 5.29
CA PRO A 1088 28.73 7.11 5.35
C PRO A 1088 29.16 8.23 6.29
N CYS A 1089 30.28 8.01 6.98
CA CYS A 1089 30.88 8.97 7.93
C CYS A 1089 29.94 9.49 9.03
N LEU A 1090 28.91 8.72 9.38
CA LEU A 1090 28.03 9.05 10.48
C LEU A 1090 28.73 8.82 11.83
N ASN A 1091 28.85 9.88 12.62
CA ASN A 1091 29.39 9.84 13.97
C ASN A 1091 28.34 9.36 14.99
N ASN A 1092 28.80 8.93 16.17
CA ASN A 1092 27.94 8.47 17.26
C ASN A 1092 26.96 9.54 17.80
N ASP A 1093 27.18 10.82 17.50
CA ASP A 1093 26.29 11.94 17.84
C ASP A 1093 25.30 12.28 16.71
N ASP A 1094 25.12 11.35 15.75
CA ASP A 1094 24.27 11.51 14.57
C ASP A 1094 24.68 12.70 13.68
N THR A 1095 25.95 13.14 13.75
CA THR A 1095 26.51 14.18 12.89
C THR A 1095 27.37 13.57 11.78
N VAL A 1096 27.56 14.32 10.69
CA VAL A 1096 28.49 13.97 9.61
C VAL A 1096 29.40 15.16 9.38
N GLU A 1097 30.71 14.92 9.27
CA GLU A 1097 31.67 15.97 8.92
C GLU A 1097 31.86 16.00 7.40
N LEU A 1098 31.53 17.13 6.76
CA LEU A 1098 31.58 17.26 5.30
C LEU A 1098 32.93 16.85 4.69
N PRO A 1099 34.12 17.26 5.21
CA PRO A 1099 35.39 16.86 4.60
C PRO A 1099 35.66 15.36 4.64
N LYS A 1100 35.20 14.66 5.68
CA LYS A 1100 35.34 13.20 5.79
C LYS A 1100 34.39 12.50 4.83
N LEU A 1101 33.15 12.98 4.74
CA LEU A 1101 32.14 12.47 3.82
C LEU A 1101 32.55 12.65 2.35
N GLU A 1102 33.03 13.84 1.96
CA GLU A 1102 33.56 14.09 0.61
C GLU A 1102 34.70 13.13 0.27
N LYS A 1103 35.64 12.94 1.20
CA LYS A 1103 36.75 12.00 1.03
C LYS A 1103 36.24 10.57 0.84
N TRP A 1104 35.31 10.12 1.69
CA TRP A 1104 34.72 8.78 1.60
C TRP A 1104 33.99 8.58 0.26
N CYS A 1105 33.18 9.55 -0.17
CA CYS A 1105 32.47 9.51 -1.44
C CYS A 1105 33.44 9.44 -2.62
N ASN A 1106 34.48 10.30 -2.64
CA ASN A 1106 35.45 10.30 -3.73
C ASN A 1106 36.24 8.98 -3.81
N GLU A 1107 36.70 8.45 -2.67
CA GLU A 1107 37.38 7.15 -2.64
C GLU A 1107 36.46 6.01 -3.09
N PHE A 1108 35.20 6.02 -2.67
CA PHE A 1108 34.20 5.03 -3.12
C PHE A 1108 33.97 5.11 -4.63
N LEU A 1109 33.76 6.32 -5.17
CA LEU A 1109 33.55 6.58 -6.59
C LEU A 1109 34.76 6.13 -7.45
N ASP A 1110 35.98 6.39 -6.98
CA ASP A 1110 37.20 5.94 -7.64
C ASP A 1110 37.28 4.40 -7.69
N ILE A 1111 36.90 3.71 -6.62
CA ILE A 1111 36.93 2.24 -6.57
C ILE A 1111 35.88 1.62 -7.50
N ILE A 1112 34.62 2.07 -7.45
CA ILE A 1112 33.57 1.50 -8.30
C ILE A 1112 33.85 1.76 -9.79
N LYS A 1113 34.48 2.88 -10.12
CA LYS A 1113 34.90 3.19 -11.49
C LYS A 1113 36.02 2.26 -11.96
N ASN A 1114 37.02 2.02 -11.12
CA ASN A 1114 38.08 1.07 -11.42
C ASN A 1114 37.58 -0.38 -11.51
N ASN A 1115 36.50 -0.73 -10.81
CA ASN A 1115 35.83 -2.02 -10.93
C ASN A 1115 34.91 -2.13 -12.18
N GLY A 1116 34.67 -1.01 -12.89
CA GLY A 1116 33.68 -0.94 -13.98
C GLY A 1116 32.25 -1.16 -13.48
N GLN A 1117 31.86 -0.58 -12.35
CA GLN A 1117 30.54 -0.71 -11.74
C GLN A 1117 29.97 0.67 -11.39
N GLU A 1118 30.19 1.65 -12.27
CA GLU A 1118 29.96 3.08 -11.98
C GLU A 1118 28.47 3.38 -11.80
N GLU A 1119 27.61 2.87 -12.69
CA GLU A 1119 26.15 3.11 -12.65
C GLU A 1119 25.52 2.55 -11.37
N ILE A 1120 25.74 1.26 -11.08
CA ILE A 1120 25.18 0.61 -9.90
C ILE A 1120 25.79 1.17 -8.60
N GLY A 1121 27.09 1.50 -8.60
CA GLY A 1121 27.74 2.08 -7.44
C GLY A 1121 27.22 3.48 -7.11
N LEU A 1122 26.94 4.32 -8.12
CA LEU A 1122 26.28 5.62 -7.91
C LEU A 1122 24.86 5.45 -7.33
N GLN A 1123 24.10 4.46 -7.80
CA GLN A 1123 22.79 4.17 -7.23
C GLN A 1123 22.89 3.74 -5.75
N TYR A 1124 23.84 2.87 -5.40
CA TYR A 1124 24.05 2.47 -4.00
C TYR A 1124 24.54 3.61 -3.11
N LEU A 1125 25.38 4.52 -3.63
CA LEU A 1125 25.75 5.73 -2.92
C LEU A 1125 24.51 6.54 -2.53
N GLY A 1126 23.55 6.69 -3.45
CA GLY A 1126 22.25 7.30 -3.15
C GLY A 1126 21.47 6.59 -2.03
N GLN A 1127 21.45 5.25 -2.05
CA GLN A 1127 20.80 4.45 -1.00
C GLN A 1127 21.48 4.63 0.36
N PHE A 1128 22.82 4.64 0.42
CA PHE A 1128 23.55 4.84 1.67
C PHE A 1128 23.25 6.22 2.28
N LEU A 1129 23.23 7.27 1.45
CA LEU A 1129 22.92 8.63 1.91
C LEU A 1129 21.47 8.78 2.42
N ALA A 1130 20.53 7.96 1.94
CA ALA A 1130 19.14 7.99 2.39
C ALA A 1130 18.93 7.52 3.85
N HIS A 1131 19.93 6.86 4.44
CA HIS A 1131 19.89 6.42 5.85
C HIS A 1131 20.45 7.45 6.84
N ALA A 1132 20.70 8.69 6.41
CA ALA A 1132 21.06 9.76 7.32
C ALA A 1132 20.00 9.94 8.43
N PRO A 1133 20.37 10.18 9.70
CA PRO A 1133 19.42 10.29 10.80
C PRO A 1133 18.60 11.59 10.73
N ALA A 1134 17.35 11.51 11.17
CA ALA A 1134 16.43 12.65 11.22
C ALA A 1134 16.61 13.45 12.53
N ASN A 1135 17.61 14.33 12.56
CA ASN A 1135 17.84 15.21 13.70
C ASN A 1135 17.03 16.49 13.54
N SER A 1136 15.97 16.65 14.34
CA SER A 1136 15.02 17.79 14.31
C SER A 1136 14.06 17.82 13.11
N ASN A 1137 13.28 18.89 12.99
CA ASN A 1137 12.40 19.12 11.83
C ASN A 1137 13.17 19.39 10.52
N TYR A 1138 14.47 19.06 10.40
CA TYR A 1138 15.33 19.30 9.24
C TYR A 1138 16.04 18.00 8.84
N TRP A 1139 15.78 17.50 7.63
CA TRP A 1139 16.38 16.27 7.10
C TRP A 1139 16.38 16.30 5.56
N PRO A 1140 17.42 15.78 4.86
CA PRO A 1140 18.67 15.27 5.41
C PRO A 1140 19.49 16.36 6.11
N ASN A 1141 20.53 15.98 6.83
CA ASN A 1141 21.49 16.94 7.39
C ASN A 1141 22.23 17.68 6.26
N ARG A 1142 22.73 18.88 6.58
CA ARG A 1142 23.29 19.83 5.61
C ARG A 1142 24.44 19.25 4.80
N GLU A 1143 25.24 18.38 5.39
CA GLU A 1143 26.38 17.76 4.73
C GLU A 1143 25.92 16.76 3.65
N ILE A 1144 24.84 16.01 3.90
CA ILE A 1144 24.23 15.12 2.91
C ILE A 1144 23.55 15.93 1.81
N CYS A 1145 22.83 17.00 2.17
CA CYS A 1145 22.25 17.93 1.19
C CYS A 1145 23.34 18.53 0.29
N TYR A 1146 24.48 18.90 0.87
CA TYR A 1146 25.63 19.40 0.10
C TYR A 1146 26.14 18.34 -0.87
N ILE A 1147 26.32 17.08 -0.45
CA ILE A 1147 26.78 16.00 -1.34
C ILE A 1147 25.81 15.76 -2.50
N LEU A 1148 24.50 15.72 -2.23
CA LEU A 1148 23.48 15.56 -3.27
C LEU A 1148 23.49 16.75 -4.25
N ASP A 1149 23.59 17.98 -3.76
CA ASP A 1149 23.69 19.21 -4.58
C ASP A 1149 25.07 19.42 -5.23
N TYR A 1150 26.12 18.77 -4.74
CA TYR A 1150 27.46 18.83 -5.32
C TYR A 1150 27.56 17.89 -6.52
N TYR A 1151 27.17 16.62 -6.36
CA TYR A 1151 27.26 15.63 -7.44
C TYR A 1151 26.13 15.77 -8.47
N LYS A 1152 24.89 16.11 -8.06
CA LYS A 1152 23.71 16.28 -8.94
C LYS A 1152 23.62 15.20 -10.03
N ASN A 1153 23.71 13.94 -9.60
CA ASN A 1153 23.78 12.79 -10.50
C ASN A 1153 22.45 12.00 -10.45
N GLU A 1154 21.89 11.66 -11.61
CA GLU A 1154 20.59 11.00 -11.71
C GLU A 1154 20.57 9.60 -11.07
N GLU A 1155 21.68 8.85 -11.08
CA GLU A 1155 21.74 7.52 -10.47
C GLU A 1155 21.76 7.61 -8.93
N ILE A 1156 22.49 8.56 -8.38
CA ILE A 1156 22.45 8.87 -6.94
C ILE A 1156 21.02 9.27 -6.53
N ASP A 1157 20.36 10.12 -7.32
CA ASP A 1157 18.98 10.55 -7.07
C ASP A 1157 17.99 9.37 -7.07
N LYS A 1158 18.09 8.48 -8.06
CA LYS A 1158 17.26 7.27 -8.16
C LYS A 1158 17.45 6.37 -6.95
N GLY A 1159 18.71 6.13 -6.56
CA GLY A 1159 19.06 5.32 -5.39
C GLY A 1159 18.48 5.89 -4.10
N PHE A 1160 18.64 7.20 -3.91
CA PHE A 1160 18.15 7.91 -2.73
C PHE A 1160 16.62 7.84 -2.60
N ILE A 1161 15.89 8.11 -3.68
CA ILE A 1161 14.42 8.03 -3.71
C ILE A 1161 13.94 6.59 -3.51
N LEU A 1162 14.57 5.63 -4.18
CA LEU A 1162 14.21 4.21 -4.10
C LEU A 1162 14.32 3.66 -2.68
N GLU A 1163 15.40 3.99 -1.96
CA GLU A 1163 15.57 3.52 -0.58
C GLU A 1163 14.52 4.12 0.37
N ILE A 1164 14.14 5.38 0.17
CA ILE A 1164 13.11 6.03 0.98
C ILE A 1164 11.74 5.38 0.76
N HIS A 1165 11.42 4.94 -0.45
CA HIS A 1165 10.20 4.17 -0.71
C HIS A 1165 10.25 2.78 -0.08
N ASN A 1166 11.39 2.09 -0.18
CA ASN A 1166 11.58 0.75 0.40
C ASN A 1166 11.53 0.77 1.93
N SER A 1167 11.93 1.87 2.57
CA SER A 1167 11.93 2.03 4.04
C SER A 1167 10.54 2.01 4.69
N ARG A 1168 9.45 2.09 3.92
CA ARG A 1168 8.07 2.22 4.44
C ARG A 1168 7.48 0.93 5.02
N SER A 1169 7.95 -0.25 4.60
CA SER A 1169 7.46 -1.58 5.06
C SER A 1169 5.92 -1.78 4.96
N VAL A 1170 5.40 -2.90 5.50
CA VAL A 1170 3.96 -3.22 5.47
C VAL A 1170 3.19 -2.27 6.39
N HIS A 1171 2.16 -1.61 5.87
CA HIS A 1171 1.34 -0.67 6.62
C HIS A 1171 -0.16 -1.01 6.51
N ILE A 1172 -0.91 -0.70 7.55
CA ILE A 1172 -2.37 -0.87 7.60
C ILE A 1172 -3.02 0.33 6.90
N VAL A 1173 -3.95 0.06 6.00
CA VAL A 1173 -4.66 1.12 5.26
C VAL A 1173 -5.54 1.91 6.20
N ASP A 1174 -5.21 3.20 6.43
CA ASP A 1174 -5.88 4.07 7.40
C ASP A 1174 -6.72 5.20 6.76
N SER A 1175 -7.24 4.93 5.55
CA SER A 1175 -7.93 5.92 4.71
C SER A 1175 -7.03 7.08 4.23
N GLY A 1176 -5.71 6.88 4.16
CA GLY A 1176 -4.78 7.85 3.56
C GLY A 1176 -4.16 8.85 4.55
N LYS A 1177 -4.35 8.68 5.86
CA LYS A 1177 -3.86 9.62 6.87
C LYS A 1177 -2.35 9.49 7.06
N SER A 1178 -1.83 8.27 7.00
CA SER A 1178 -0.39 7.99 7.12
C SER A 1178 0.40 8.52 5.93
N GLU A 1179 -0.14 8.37 4.72
CA GLU A 1179 0.37 8.92 3.45
C GLU A 1179 0.48 10.44 3.52
N LEU A 1180 -0.62 11.12 3.90
CA LEU A 1180 -0.66 12.56 4.00
C LEU A 1180 0.32 13.11 5.05
N ASN A 1181 0.50 12.40 6.18
CA ASN A 1181 1.48 12.78 7.20
C ASN A 1181 2.92 12.69 6.67
N LEU A 1182 3.25 11.64 5.92
CA LEU A 1182 4.57 11.49 5.29
C LEU A 1182 4.81 12.53 4.19
N ALA A 1183 3.81 12.79 3.34
CA ALA A 1183 3.90 13.83 2.32
C ALA A 1183 4.17 15.20 2.95
N ASN A 1184 3.42 15.57 3.99
CA ASN A 1184 3.64 16.81 4.73
C ASN A 1184 5.03 16.85 5.38
N LYS A 1185 5.51 15.73 5.94
CA LYS A 1185 6.85 15.62 6.53
C LYS A 1185 7.94 15.96 5.50
N TYR A 1186 7.94 15.30 4.34
CA TYR A 1186 8.94 15.55 3.29
C TYR A 1186 8.79 16.92 2.64
N LYS A 1187 7.58 17.47 2.55
CA LYS A 1187 7.35 18.85 2.10
C LYS A 1187 7.95 19.88 3.06
N ILE A 1188 7.82 19.68 4.37
CA ILE A 1188 8.45 20.54 5.38
C ILE A 1188 9.97 20.50 5.25
N TYR A 1189 10.54 19.31 5.03
CA TYR A 1189 11.96 19.16 4.76
C TYR A 1189 12.40 19.87 3.48
N ALA A 1190 11.65 19.70 2.38
CA ALA A 1190 11.94 20.36 1.11
C ALA A 1190 11.97 21.89 1.23
N GLU A 1191 10.99 22.49 1.90
CA GLU A 1191 10.94 23.95 2.10
C GLU A 1191 12.14 24.49 2.90
N LYS A 1192 12.65 23.70 3.84
CA LYS A 1192 13.82 24.09 4.65
C LYS A 1192 15.14 24.02 3.89
N CYS A 1193 15.26 23.07 2.96
CA CYS A 1193 16.46 22.93 2.14
C CYS A 1193 16.44 23.85 0.91
N LYS A 1194 15.28 24.32 0.46
CA LYS A 1194 15.06 25.03 -0.82
C LYS A 1194 16.01 26.19 -1.12
N LEU A 1195 16.40 26.98 -0.13
CA LEU A 1195 17.27 28.15 -0.32
C LEU A 1195 18.76 27.78 -0.43
N GLU A 1196 19.21 26.79 0.33
CA GLU A 1196 20.62 26.40 0.44
C GLU A 1196 20.97 25.23 -0.51
N TYR A 1197 20.02 24.32 -0.73
CA TYR A 1197 20.19 23.02 -1.40
C TYR A 1197 18.98 22.74 -2.34
N PRO A 1198 18.89 23.44 -3.48
CA PRO A 1198 17.72 23.37 -4.36
C PRO A 1198 17.53 22.01 -5.04
N HIS A 1199 18.60 21.27 -5.33
CA HIS A 1199 18.50 19.91 -5.89
C HIS A 1199 17.92 18.94 -4.86
N THR A 1200 18.44 18.96 -3.63
CA THR A 1200 17.93 18.14 -2.54
C THR A 1200 16.46 18.46 -2.24
N ALA A 1201 16.07 19.74 -2.24
CA ALA A 1201 14.68 20.14 -2.09
C ALA A 1201 13.78 19.57 -3.19
N ASN A 1202 14.26 19.47 -4.44
CA ASN A 1202 13.54 18.84 -5.54
C ASN A 1202 13.34 17.33 -5.31
N LEU A 1203 14.37 16.62 -4.81
CA LEU A 1203 14.25 15.20 -4.45
C LEU A 1203 13.20 14.98 -3.35
N LEU A 1204 13.23 15.79 -2.30
CA LEU A 1204 12.26 15.74 -1.21
C LEU A 1204 10.84 16.07 -1.68
N ASN A 1205 10.69 16.99 -2.64
CA ASN A 1205 9.39 17.25 -3.27
C ASN A 1205 8.90 16.05 -4.09
N LYS A 1206 9.77 15.37 -4.86
CA LYS A 1206 9.39 14.13 -5.57
C LYS A 1206 8.91 13.04 -4.61
N ILE A 1207 9.56 12.90 -3.46
CA ILE A 1207 9.16 11.95 -2.41
C ILE A 1207 7.84 12.37 -1.75
N SER A 1208 7.68 13.66 -1.44
CA SER A 1208 6.42 14.22 -0.93
C SER A 1208 5.26 13.95 -1.90
N ASP A 1209 5.47 14.18 -3.19
CA ASP A 1209 4.46 13.99 -4.25
C ASP A 1209 4.06 12.52 -4.43
N TYR A 1210 4.98 11.59 -4.18
CA TYR A 1210 4.66 10.16 -4.17
C TYR A 1210 3.73 9.78 -3.02
N TYR A 1211 3.93 10.37 -1.84
CA TYR A 1211 3.11 10.09 -0.66
C TYR A 1211 1.80 10.91 -0.60
N ASN A 1212 1.60 11.90 -1.46
CA ASN A 1212 0.40 12.75 -1.51
C ASN A 1212 -0.64 12.24 -2.49
#